data_AF-A0A6B0YAB9-F1
#
_entry.id   AF-A0A6B0YAB9-F1
#
_cell.length_a   1.000
_cell.length_b   1.000
_cell.length_c   1.000
_cell.angle_alpha   90.00
_cell.angle_beta   90.00
_cell.angle_gamma   90.00
#
_symmetry.space_group_name_H-M   'P 1'
#
loop_
_entity.id
_entity.type
_entity.pdbx_description
1 polymer ?
#
loop_
_entity_poly.entity_id
_entity_poly.type
_entity_poly.pdbx_seq_one_letter_code
_entity_poly.pdbx_strand_id
1 'polypeptide(L)'
;MAAVLKVAKALRPEVIDRVFPELLAATATLDRLYDGSMPEGFALYDRVVVDEAQDLTLLETSVVVEHCHEIARGIGWAPWLLLAGDDGQTVRPSGFDWGPVSDLLANRLEPPRKFPLAENLRCPTRVADVVDRASQRYAELGKPLRPTKQRRDAGGRDVDAQIFHVAVPQHDASALLEQLKELENVAVVCPESDVPGWVPEALRDVVLTPADAKGLEYQAVCVLDPGSYLMRLGEVEDKVKDAARLEEHMRRTAIDRLRVALSRATETLVFVDVDADEVTLRFSRNLLGDAARYEPEDLLEHLVDGETTVEERVDRRIDEARALVGERPARAWLRADQAVKLLGDPDLPNGVSDNEIRHRARTTLLATAARLLVDGVPAGITRGEVTKAARSEAADLDFAVSEHRSEAPTTDPRAIGDQQGLIETTVPSCLLAFDELHDWSDATDRRAAAPFGLLDATLALGNQDEWLRSALPPVAQTLRGALREHAANPDTAGHYAGDVEGWLRLTGYPGDIAGEARRLGVLAVEALIEHDPDAADRTLKKVVPEDTRLVARVREAQGRFDEAAEAFERAEMPEDALRAWRMAGRWEQAIRLADGTERADLEWLGDLQRTVEEQPTDLGERLTPGERERLQRVVGRVIQE
;
A
#
# COMPACT_ATOMS: atom_id res chain seq x y z
N MET A 1 -39.15 -26.32 -9.76
CA MET A 1 -40.33 -26.60 -10.61
C MET A 1 -41.64 -26.78 -9.84
N ALA A 2 -41.78 -27.70 -8.87
CA ALA A 2 -43.08 -27.99 -8.25
C ALA A 2 -43.76 -26.81 -7.49
N ALA A 3 -42.98 -25.90 -6.87
CA ALA A 3 -43.50 -24.73 -6.16
C ALA A 3 -43.94 -23.60 -7.12
N VAL A 4 -43.13 -23.30 -8.15
CA VAL A 4 -43.48 -22.34 -9.22
C VAL A 4 -44.70 -22.82 -10.01
N LEU A 5 -44.79 -24.13 -10.32
CA LEU A 5 -45.99 -24.73 -10.91
C LEU A 5 -47.21 -24.66 -9.98
N LYS A 6 -47.03 -24.70 -8.65
CA LYS A 6 -48.13 -24.53 -7.69
C LYS A 6 -48.62 -23.09 -7.63
N VAL A 7 -47.71 -22.11 -7.67
CA VAL A 7 -48.05 -20.68 -7.73
C VAL A 7 -48.68 -20.35 -9.08
N ALA A 8 -48.09 -20.77 -10.20
CA ALA A 8 -48.66 -20.60 -11.53
C ALA A 8 -50.05 -21.25 -11.65
N LYS A 9 -50.26 -22.45 -11.07
CA LYS A 9 -51.60 -23.09 -11.01
C LYS A 9 -52.58 -22.40 -10.06
N ALA A 10 -52.10 -21.59 -9.12
CA ALA A 10 -52.91 -20.82 -8.17
C ALA A 10 -53.18 -19.39 -8.66
N LEU A 11 -52.40 -18.89 -9.63
CA LEU A 11 -52.63 -17.62 -10.30
C LEU A 11 -53.77 -17.79 -11.32
N ARG A 12 -54.69 -16.83 -11.32
CA ARG A 12 -55.76 -16.80 -12.33
C ARG A 12 -55.16 -16.59 -13.73
N PRO A 13 -55.74 -17.17 -14.79
CA PRO A 13 -55.23 -17.02 -16.16
C PRO A 13 -54.98 -15.56 -16.56
N GLU A 14 -55.86 -14.64 -16.16
CA GLU A 14 -55.72 -13.20 -16.47
C GLU A 14 -54.50 -12.55 -15.79
N VAL A 15 -54.02 -13.13 -14.69
CA VAL A 15 -52.79 -12.69 -14.01
C VAL A 15 -51.56 -13.27 -14.68
N ILE A 16 -51.63 -14.50 -15.19
CA ILE A 16 -50.54 -15.11 -15.96
C ILE A 16 -50.36 -14.35 -17.29
N ASP A 17 -51.46 -14.02 -17.98
CA ASP A 17 -51.48 -13.19 -19.20
C ASP A 17 -50.81 -11.84 -19.01
N ARG A 18 -51.03 -11.21 -17.85
CA ARG A 18 -50.44 -9.91 -17.53
C ARG A 18 -48.98 -9.98 -17.07
N VAL A 19 -48.59 -11.07 -16.42
CA VAL A 19 -47.28 -11.17 -15.73
C VAL A 19 -46.24 -11.91 -16.59
N PHE A 20 -46.66 -12.82 -17.47
CA PHE A 20 -45.76 -13.60 -18.34
C PHE A 20 -46.31 -13.71 -19.78
N PRO A 21 -46.61 -12.59 -20.45
CA PRO A 21 -47.17 -12.62 -21.81
C PRO A 21 -46.26 -13.35 -22.81
N GLU A 22 -44.94 -13.30 -22.62
CA GLU A 22 -43.96 -13.94 -23.50
C GLU A 22 -44.02 -15.47 -23.40
N LEU A 23 -44.20 -16.02 -22.19
CA LEU A 23 -44.28 -17.48 -21.99
C LEU A 23 -45.57 -18.06 -22.59
N LEU A 24 -46.65 -17.29 -22.59
CA LEU A 24 -47.90 -17.67 -23.24
C LEU A 24 -47.78 -17.60 -24.76
N ALA A 25 -47.17 -16.54 -25.27
CA ALA A 25 -46.86 -16.43 -26.69
C ALA A 25 -45.97 -17.59 -27.17
N ALA A 26 -44.95 -17.95 -26.39
CA ALA A 26 -44.10 -19.11 -26.67
C ALA A 26 -44.90 -20.42 -26.68
N THR A 27 -45.76 -20.64 -25.68
CA THR A 27 -46.63 -21.83 -25.61
C THR A 27 -47.55 -21.93 -26.83
N ALA A 28 -48.28 -20.84 -27.13
CA ALA A 28 -49.19 -20.80 -28.28
C ALA A 28 -48.46 -20.99 -29.62
N THR A 29 -47.22 -20.51 -29.72
CA THR A 29 -46.40 -20.71 -30.91
C THR A 29 -45.96 -22.16 -31.04
N LEU A 30 -45.57 -22.82 -29.94
CA LEU A 30 -45.24 -24.24 -29.94
C LEU A 30 -46.44 -25.11 -30.34
N ASP A 31 -47.62 -24.83 -29.80
CA ASP A 31 -48.85 -25.54 -30.18
C ASP A 31 -49.11 -25.44 -31.69
N ARG A 32 -48.95 -24.24 -32.27
CA ARG A 32 -49.06 -24.03 -33.72
C ARG A 32 -48.01 -24.80 -34.51
N LEU A 33 -46.74 -24.80 -34.06
CA LEU A 33 -45.66 -25.54 -34.73
C LEU A 33 -45.90 -27.06 -34.68
N TYR A 34 -46.38 -27.59 -33.55
CA TYR A 34 -46.73 -29.00 -33.42
C TYR A 34 -47.91 -29.42 -34.29
N ASP A 35 -48.85 -28.50 -34.54
CA ASP A 35 -49.94 -28.68 -35.50
C ASP A 35 -49.49 -28.52 -36.98
N GLY A 36 -48.19 -28.30 -37.23
CA GLY A 36 -47.62 -28.08 -38.57
C GLY A 36 -47.97 -26.71 -39.18
N SER A 37 -48.44 -25.77 -38.35
CA SER A 37 -48.86 -24.43 -38.77
C SER A 37 -47.73 -23.42 -38.63
N MET A 38 -46.94 -23.26 -39.70
CA MET A 38 -45.87 -22.27 -39.77
C MET A 38 -46.38 -20.95 -40.41
N PRO A 39 -46.00 -19.78 -39.87
CA PRO A 39 -46.27 -18.50 -40.52
C PRO A 39 -45.66 -18.44 -41.93
N GLU A 40 -46.32 -17.71 -42.83
CA GLU A 40 -45.85 -17.53 -44.21
C GLU A 40 -44.46 -16.86 -44.24
N GLY A 41 -43.57 -17.35 -45.09
CA GLY A 41 -42.19 -16.86 -45.24
C GLY A 41 -41.18 -17.44 -44.24
N PHE A 42 -41.63 -17.96 -43.09
CA PHE A 42 -40.73 -18.52 -42.08
C PHE A 42 -40.13 -19.88 -42.48
N ALA A 43 -40.76 -20.60 -43.41
CA ALA A 43 -40.23 -21.87 -43.92
C ALA A 43 -38.97 -21.74 -44.80
N LEU A 44 -38.57 -20.50 -45.13
CA LEU A 44 -37.50 -20.21 -46.10
C LEU A 44 -36.16 -19.86 -45.44
N TYR A 45 -36.10 -19.80 -44.11
CA TYR A 45 -34.84 -19.49 -43.42
C TYR A 45 -33.85 -20.65 -43.61
N ASP A 46 -32.64 -20.31 -44.07
CA ASP A 46 -31.51 -21.23 -44.18
C ASP A 46 -30.55 -21.09 -42.97
N ARG A 47 -30.69 -19.99 -42.21
CA ARG A 47 -29.87 -19.66 -41.04
C ARG A 47 -30.70 -18.97 -39.97
N VAL A 48 -30.46 -19.34 -38.72
CA VAL A 48 -31.06 -18.74 -37.54
C VAL A 48 -29.93 -18.46 -36.55
N VAL A 49 -29.78 -17.19 -36.17
CA VAL A 49 -28.79 -16.76 -35.18
C VAL A 49 -29.55 -16.17 -34.00
N VAL A 50 -29.27 -16.69 -32.82
CA VAL A 50 -29.80 -16.19 -31.55
C VAL A 50 -28.61 -15.74 -30.72
N ASP A 51 -28.49 -14.43 -30.56
CA ASP A 51 -27.55 -13.83 -29.63
C ASP A 51 -28.21 -13.65 -28.26
N GLU A 52 -27.41 -13.55 -27.21
CA GLU A 52 -27.86 -13.41 -25.82
C GLU A 52 -28.86 -14.50 -25.38
N ALA A 53 -28.65 -15.73 -25.86
CA ALA A 53 -29.54 -16.87 -25.64
C ALA A 53 -29.81 -17.16 -24.15
N GLN A 54 -28.92 -16.73 -23.25
CA GLN A 54 -29.10 -16.88 -21.81
C GLN A 54 -30.31 -16.14 -21.24
N ASP A 55 -30.78 -15.07 -21.88
CA ASP A 55 -31.97 -14.34 -21.42
C ASP A 55 -33.29 -15.00 -21.85
N LEU A 56 -33.21 -16.04 -22.68
CA LEU A 56 -34.34 -16.87 -23.04
C LEU A 56 -34.54 -17.98 -22.00
N THR A 57 -35.79 -18.20 -21.64
CA THR A 57 -36.21 -19.41 -20.93
C THR A 57 -36.06 -20.63 -21.87
N LEU A 58 -36.04 -21.83 -21.28
CA LEU A 58 -36.02 -23.07 -22.08
C LEU A 58 -37.27 -23.20 -22.97
N LEU A 59 -38.40 -22.63 -22.54
CA LEU A 59 -39.65 -22.59 -23.30
C LEU A 59 -39.53 -21.68 -24.54
N GLU A 60 -39.03 -20.46 -24.37
CA GLU A 60 -38.76 -19.54 -25.49
C GLU A 60 -37.70 -20.13 -26.44
N THR A 61 -36.66 -20.76 -25.90
CA THR A 61 -35.63 -21.46 -26.71
C THR A 61 -36.24 -22.59 -27.53
N SER A 62 -37.22 -23.30 -26.98
CA SER A 62 -37.92 -24.40 -27.68
C SER A 62 -38.68 -23.91 -28.90
N VAL A 63 -39.22 -22.68 -28.90
CA VAL A 63 -39.87 -22.11 -30.09
C VAL A 63 -38.89 -22.06 -31.25
N VAL A 64 -37.66 -21.59 -31.02
CA VAL A 64 -36.62 -21.52 -32.06
C VAL A 64 -36.23 -22.90 -32.55
N VAL A 65 -36.03 -23.86 -31.64
CA VAL A 65 -35.63 -25.22 -31.99
C VAL A 65 -36.72 -25.95 -32.78
N GLU A 66 -37.97 -25.88 -32.34
CA GLU A 66 -39.10 -26.50 -33.05
C GLU A 66 -39.35 -25.82 -34.40
N HIS A 67 -39.11 -24.50 -34.50
CA HIS A 67 -39.18 -23.82 -35.79
C HIS A 67 -38.17 -24.39 -36.79
N CYS A 68 -36.90 -24.55 -36.39
CA CYS A 68 -35.87 -25.20 -37.20
C CYS A 68 -36.22 -26.66 -37.54
N HIS A 69 -36.83 -27.38 -36.59
CA HIS A 69 -37.27 -28.77 -36.78
C HIS A 69 -38.38 -28.87 -37.84
N GLU A 70 -39.37 -27.99 -37.79
CA GLU A 70 -40.46 -27.96 -38.77
C GLU A 70 -39.98 -27.55 -40.17
N ILE A 71 -39.01 -26.64 -40.27
CA ILE A 71 -38.31 -26.38 -41.56
C ILE A 71 -37.69 -27.69 -42.06
N ALA A 72 -36.92 -28.38 -41.21
CA ALA A 72 -36.27 -29.63 -41.58
C ALA A 72 -37.25 -30.72 -42.06
N ARG A 73 -38.43 -30.81 -41.43
CA ARG A 73 -39.50 -31.73 -41.87
C ARG A 73 -40.09 -31.35 -43.23
N GLY A 74 -40.20 -30.05 -43.52
CA GLY A 74 -40.75 -29.54 -44.77
C GLY A 74 -39.81 -29.69 -45.97
N ILE A 75 -38.53 -29.35 -45.81
CA ILE A 75 -37.56 -29.27 -46.93
C ILE A 75 -36.45 -30.34 -46.89
N GLY A 76 -36.41 -31.17 -45.83
CA GLY A 76 -35.48 -32.29 -45.69
C GLY A 76 -34.12 -31.97 -45.06
N TRP A 77 -33.85 -30.70 -44.72
CA TRP A 77 -32.64 -30.27 -44.02
C TRP A 77 -32.94 -29.11 -43.08
N ALA A 78 -32.30 -29.10 -41.90
CA ALA A 78 -32.46 -28.04 -40.92
C ALA A 78 -31.63 -26.79 -41.29
N PRO A 79 -32.10 -25.58 -40.95
CA PRO A 79 -31.27 -24.38 -41.09
C PRO A 79 -30.06 -24.44 -40.17
N TRP A 80 -29.03 -23.65 -40.49
CA TRP A 80 -27.90 -23.45 -39.59
C TRP A 80 -28.35 -22.67 -38.36
N LEU A 81 -28.34 -23.31 -37.20
CA LEU A 81 -28.65 -22.69 -35.92
C LEU A 81 -27.38 -22.33 -35.16
N LEU A 82 -27.19 -21.04 -34.88
CA LEU A 82 -26.14 -20.53 -34.00
C LEU A 82 -26.79 -19.93 -32.74
N LEU A 83 -26.42 -20.46 -31.58
CA LEU A 83 -26.77 -19.88 -30.28
C LEU A 83 -25.51 -19.30 -29.64
N ALA A 84 -25.53 -18.02 -29.31
CA ALA A 84 -24.46 -17.31 -28.62
C ALA A 84 -24.97 -16.76 -27.28
N GLY A 85 -24.10 -16.71 -26.28
CA GLY A 85 -24.44 -16.21 -24.96
C GLY A 85 -23.42 -16.55 -23.86
N ASP A 86 -23.51 -15.84 -22.74
CA ASP A 86 -22.73 -16.06 -21.51
C ASP A 86 -23.69 -16.40 -20.35
N ASP A 87 -23.59 -17.62 -19.83
CA ASP A 87 -24.50 -18.15 -18.80
C ASP A 87 -24.36 -17.47 -17.42
N GLY A 88 -23.35 -16.62 -17.25
CA GLY A 88 -23.22 -15.74 -16.09
C GLY A 88 -23.45 -14.26 -16.37
N GLN A 89 -24.04 -13.94 -17.53
CA GLN A 89 -24.55 -12.60 -17.88
C GLN A 89 -26.06 -12.65 -18.18
N THR A 90 -26.81 -13.29 -17.28
CA THR A 90 -28.28 -13.36 -17.33
C THR A 90 -28.89 -12.13 -16.65
N VAL A 91 -29.62 -11.30 -17.38
CA VAL A 91 -30.30 -10.12 -16.79
C VAL A 91 -31.75 -10.41 -16.41
N ARG A 92 -32.38 -11.35 -17.14
CA ARG A 92 -33.69 -11.91 -16.81
C ARG A 92 -33.51 -13.16 -15.93
N PRO A 93 -34.42 -13.43 -14.97
CA PRO A 93 -34.39 -14.68 -14.20
C PRO A 93 -34.89 -15.87 -15.05
N SER A 94 -34.26 -16.13 -16.20
CA SER A 94 -34.65 -17.15 -17.19
C SER A 94 -34.40 -18.58 -16.69
N GLY A 95 -33.50 -18.75 -15.73
CA GLY A 95 -33.05 -20.05 -15.25
C GLY A 95 -32.17 -20.80 -16.27
N PHE A 96 -31.52 -20.07 -17.18
CA PHE A 96 -30.76 -20.65 -18.27
C PHE A 96 -29.61 -21.56 -17.83
N ASP A 97 -29.44 -22.64 -18.58
CA ASP A 97 -28.39 -23.65 -18.46
C ASP A 97 -28.15 -24.29 -19.83
N TRP A 98 -26.89 -24.34 -20.26
CA TRP A 98 -26.47 -24.94 -21.52
C TRP A 98 -26.75 -26.45 -21.60
N GLY A 99 -26.84 -27.16 -20.46
CA GLY A 99 -27.15 -28.59 -20.41
C GLY A 99 -28.53 -28.93 -20.99
N PRO A 100 -29.63 -28.43 -20.39
CA PRO A 100 -30.98 -28.60 -20.93
C PRO A 100 -31.15 -28.12 -22.37
N VAL A 101 -30.47 -27.03 -22.77
CA VAL A 101 -30.49 -26.54 -24.16
C VAL A 101 -29.79 -27.53 -25.09
N SER A 102 -28.64 -28.08 -24.68
CA SER A 102 -27.92 -29.11 -25.47
C SER A 102 -28.76 -30.38 -25.64
N ASP A 103 -29.48 -30.80 -24.59
CA ASP A 103 -30.36 -31.96 -24.63
C ASP A 103 -31.56 -31.71 -25.57
N LEU A 104 -32.16 -30.52 -25.52
CA LEU A 104 -33.23 -30.12 -26.42
C LEU A 104 -32.79 -30.17 -27.90
N LEU A 105 -31.62 -29.59 -28.20
CA LEU A 105 -31.04 -29.60 -29.55
C LEU A 105 -30.73 -31.03 -30.03
N ALA A 106 -30.11 -31.86 -29.19
CA ALA A 106 -29.79 -33.24 -29.52
C ALA A 106 -31.04 -34.10 -29.77
N ASN A 107 -32.14 -33.84 -29.06
CA ASN A 107 -33.40 -34.57 -29.21
C ASN A 107 -34.22 -34.15 -30.44
N ARG A 108 -34.12 -32.90 -30.88
CA ARG A 108 -34.97 -32.34 -31.95
C ARG A 108 -34.25 -32.13 -33.27
N LEU A 109 -32.96 -31.81 -33.22
CA LEU A 109 -32.12 -31.52 -34.39
C LEU A 109 -30.91 -32.45 -34.34
N GLU A 110 -29.72 -31.90 -34.13
CA GLU A 110 -28.45 -32.61 -33.97
C GLU A 110 -27.73 -32.14 -32.69
N PRO A 111 -26.85 -32.97 -32.11
CA PRO A 111 -26.02 -32.55 -30.99
C PRO A 111 -25.17 -31.31 -31.33
N PRO A 112 -25.21 -30.24 -30.52
CA PRO A 112 -24.54 -28.99 -30.85
C PRO A 112 -23.02 -29.11 -30.71
N ARG A 113 -22.29 -28.41 -31.58
CA ARG A 113 -20.85 -28.15 -31.42
C ARG A 113 -20.66 -26.89 -30.57
N LYS A 114 -19.71 -26.92 -29.64
CA LYS A 114 -19.41 -25.82 -28.73
C LYS A 114 -18.11 -25.12 -29.12
N PHE A 115 -18.15 -23.80 -29.21
CA PHE A 115 -17.01 -22.96 -29.57
C PHE A 115 -16.80 -21.91 -28.46
N PRO A 116 -15.98 -22.19 -27.43
CA PRO A 116 -15.69 -21.22 -26.39
C PRO A 116 -14.76 -20.12 -26.91
N LEU A 117 -15.08 -18.86 -26.62
CA LEU A 117 -14.20 -17.72 -26.82
C LEU A 117 -13.48 -17.44 -25.50
N ALA A 118 -12.16 -17.67 -25.47
CA ALA A 118 -11.35 -17.57 -24.24
C ALA A 118 -10.66 -16.21 -24.06
N GLU A 119 -10.49 -15.43 -25.12
CA GLU A 119 -9.80 -14.14 -25.06
C GLU A 119 -10.80 -13.01 -24.76
N ASN A 120 -10.48 -12.17 -23.76
CA ASN A 120 -11.23 -10.97 -23.47
C ASN A 120 -10.55 -9.76 -24.12
N LEU A 121 -11.09 -9.32 -25.25
CA LEU A 121 -10.53 -8.20 -26.03
C LEU A 121 -11.24 -6.87 -25.77
N ARG A 122 -12.31 -6.87 -24.97
CA ARG A 122 -13.25 -5.73 -24.83
C ARG A 122 -13.10 -5.00 -23.50
N CYS A 123 -12.67 -5.71 -22.47
CA CYS A 123 -12.60 -5.18 -21.12
C CYS A 123 -11.14 -5.12 -20.66
N PRO A 124 -10.63 -3.95 -20.24
CA PRO A 124 -9.28 -3.83 -19.71
C PRO A 124 -9.05 -4.72 -18.48
N THR A 125 -7.79 -5.05 -18.20
CA THR A 125 -7.41 -5.99 -17.13
C THR A 125 -7.96 -5.58 -15.77
N ARG A 126 -7.85 -4.30 -15.38
CA ARG A 126 -8.32 -3.86 -14.05
C ARG A 126 -9.84 -3.96 -13.90
N VAL A 127 -10.63 -3.69 -14.94
CA VAL A 127 -12.10 -3.90 -14.92
C VAL A 127 -12.39 -5.40 -14.90
N ALA A 128 -11.65 -6.21 -15.66
CA ALA A 128 -11.79 -7.66 -15.64
C ALA A 128 -11.51 -8.23 -14.24
N ASP A 129 -10.54 -7.71 -13.50
CA ASP A 129 -10.26 -8.08 -12.10
C ASP A 129 -11.42 -7.74 -11.16
N VAL A 130 -12.12 -6.62 -11.38
CA VAL A 130 -13.35 -6.27 -10.63
C VAL A 130 -14.48 -7.25 -10.96
N VAL A 131 -14.68 -7.56 -12.25
CA VAL A 131 -15.68 -8.55 -12.71
C VAL A 131 -15.38 -9.95 -12.17
N ASP A 132 -14.11 -10.34 -12.10
CA ASP A 132 -13.68 -11.64 -11.59
C ASP A 132 -13.91 -11.73 -10.08
N ARG A 133 -13.65 -10.64 -9.32
CA ARG A 133 -14.03 -10.56 -7.90
C ARG A 133 -15.53 -10.61 -7.67
N ALA A 134 -16.34 -9.99 -8.54
CA ALA A 134 -17.79 -10.18 -8.51
C ALA A 134 -18.16 -11.65 -8.77
N SER A 135 -17.47 -12.31 -9.69
CA SER A 135 -17.70 -13.72 -10.04
C SER A 135 -17.34 -14.69 -8.90
N GLN A 136 -16.42 -14.32 -8.00
CA GLN A 136 -16.11 -15.13 -6.82
C GLN A 136 -17.34 -15.36 -5.91
N ARG A 137 -18.33 -14.46 -5.96
CA ARG A 137 -19.60 -14.58 -5.21
C ARG A 137 -20.43 -15.79 -5.63
N TYR A 138 -20.24 -16.36 -6.82
CA TYR A 138 -20.88 -17.63 -7.18
C TYR A 138 -20.49 -18.79 -6.26
N ALA A 139 -19.38 -18.68 -5.51
CA ALA A 139 -19.01 -19.67 -4.50
C ALA A 139 -20.04 -19.79 -3.36
N GLU A 140 -20.81 -18.73 -3.12
CA GLU A 140 -21.88 -18.65 -2.12
C GLU A 140 -23.15 -19.40 -2.57
N LEU A 141 -23.29 -19.67 -3.87
CA LEU A 141 -24.42 -20.42 -4.43
C LEU A 141 -24.17 -21.94 -4.44
N GLY A 142 -25.24 -22.72 -4.46
CA GLY A 142 -25.21 -24.16 -4.70
C GLY A 142 -24.61 -24.50 -6.07
N LYS A 143 -23.86 -25.60 -6.14
CA LYS A 143 -23.13 -26.04 -7.36
C LYS A 143 -23.96 -25.99 -8.66
N PRO A 144 -25.25 -26.39 -8.69
CA PRO A 144 -26.04 -26.39 -9.93
C PRO A 144 -26.37 -25.00 -10.49
N LEU A 145 -26.25 -23.94 -9.68
CA LEU A 145 -26.57 -22.56 -10.09
C LEU A 145 -25.33 -21.76 -10.48
N ARG A 146 -24.14 -22.34 -10.35
CA ARG A 146 -22.90 -21.67 -10.71
C ARG A 146 -22.76 -21.72 -12.23
N PRO A 147 -22.46 -20.59 -12.89
CA PRO A 147 -22.21 -20.60 -14.32
C PRO A 147 -20.99 -21.46 -14.65
N THR A 148 -20.92 -21.88 -15.91
CA THR A 148 -19.81 -22.67 -16.42
C THR A 148 -18.53 -21.85 -16.33
N LYS A 149 -17.47 -22.39 -15.73
CA LYS A 149 -16.18 -21.69 -15.67
C LYS A 149 -15.66 -21.41 -17.08
N GLN A 150 -15.71 -20.14 -17.48
CA GLN A 150 -15.00 -19.67 -18.65
C GLN A 150 -13.51 -19.65 -18.32
N ARG A 151 -12.68 -20.31 -19.13
CA ARG A 151 -11.24 -20.07 -19.12
C ARG A 151 -11.01 -18.75 -19.85
N ARG A 152 -10.47 -17.76 -19.14
CA ARG A 152 -10.02 -16.52 -19.74
C ARG A 152 -8.51 -16.62 -19.91
N ASP A 153 -8.06 -16.53 -21.15
CA ASP A 153 -6.65 -16.26 -21.43
C ASP A 153 -6.45 -14.73 -21.33
N ALA A 154 -5.27 -14.29 -20.88
CA ALA A 154 -4.98 -12.87 -20.72
C ALA A 154 -5.10 -12.18 -22.09
N GLY A 155 -6.16 -11.38 -22.27
CA GLY A 155 -6.42 -10.64 -23.50
C GLY A 155 -5.44 -9.48 -23.72
N GLY A 156 -5.50 -8.90 -24.92
CA GLY A 156 -4.62 -7.82 -25.37
C GLY A 156 -4.60 -6.62 -24.41
N ARG A 157 -3.39 -6.15 -24.10
CA ARG A 157 -3.11 -4.99 -23.26
C ARG A 157 -3.25 -3.71 -24.07
N ASP A 158 -4.46 -3.34 -24.47
CA ASP A 158 -4.65 -2.16 -25.34
C ASP A 158 -4.73 -0.85 -24.53
N VAL A 159 -5.30 -0.87 -23.31
CA VAL A 159 -5.40 0.28 -22.38
C VAL A 159 -5.45 -0.20 -20.92
N ASP A 160 -4.93 0.61 -19.98
CA ASP A 160 -5.13 0.38 -18.54
C ASP A 160 -6.47 0.97 -18.10
N ALA A 161 -7.27 0.26 -17.30
CA ALA A 161 -8.52 0.84 -16.83
C ALA A 161 -8.33 1.73 -15.60
N GLN A 162 -9.04 2.85 -15.58
CA GLN A 162 -9.11 3.72 -14.41
C GLN A 162 -10.31 3.35 -13.55
N ILE A 163 -10.07 3.18 -12.24
CA ILE A 163 -11.09 2.72 -11.30
C ILE A 163 -11.26 3.77 -10.20
N PHE A 164 -12.47 4.30 -10.07
CA PHE A 164 -12.79 5.37 -9.11
C PHE A 164 -13.89 4.97 -8.14
N HIS A 165 -13.81 5.51 -6.93
CA HIS A 165 -14.87 5.45 -5.93
C HIS A 165 -15.28 6.86 -5.50
N VAL A 166 -16.57 7.17 -5.63
CA VAL A 166 -17.18 8.44 -5.25
C VAL A 166 -18.26 8.17 -4.22
N ALA A 167 -18.18 8.86 -3.09
CA ALA A 167 -19.25 8.92 -2.10
C ALA A 167 -19.96 10.27 -2.21
N VAL A 168 -21.29 10.26 -2.37
CA VAL A 168 -22.07 11.47 -2.65
C VAL A 168 -23.19 11.61 -1.63
N PRO A 169 -23.34 12.76 -0.95
CA PRO A 169 -24.53 13.02 -0.15
C PRO A 169 -25.80 13.01 -1.02
N GLN A 170 -26.93 12.54 -0.47
CA GLN A 170 -28.17 12.43 -1.25
C GLN A 170 -28.61 13.76 -1.90
N HIS A 171 -28.35 14.89 -1.24
CA HIS A 171 -28.73 16.22 -1.74
C HIS A 171 -27.93 16.66 -2.98
N ASP A 172 -26.73 16.13 -3.18
CA ASP A 172 -25.86 16.45 -4.33
C ASP A 172 -26.00 15.42 -5.47
N ALA A 173 -26.53 14.24 -5.18
CA ALA A 173 -26.60 13.14 -6.14
C ALA A 173 -27.41 13.49 -7.41
N SER A 174 -28.51 14.24 -7.28
CA SER A 174 -29.30 14.66 -8.45
C SER A 174 -28.53 15.63 -9.34
N ALA A 175 -27.79 16.58 -8.75
CA ALA A 175 -26.97 17.53 -9.49
C ALA A 175 -25.78 16.85 -10.19
N LEU A 176 -25.22 15.79 -9.59
CA LEU A 176 -24.22 14.96 -10.26
C LEU A 176 -24.82 14.23 -11.47
N LEU A 177 -26.00 13.62 -11.33
CA LEU A 177 -26.67 12.92 -12.44
C LEU A 177 -27.00 13.86 -13.60
N GLU A 178 -27.46 15.08 -13.31
CA GLU A 178 -27.71 16.11 -14.33
C GLU A 178 -26.45 16.43 -15.12
N GLN A 179 -25.29 16.52 -14.45
CA GLN A 179 -24.02 16.81 -15.12
C GLN A 179 -23.50 15.61 -15.91
N LEU A 180 -23.62 14.39 -15.37
CA LEU A 180 -23.23 13.16 -16.07
C LEU A 180 -24.06 12.93 -17.34
N LYS A 181 -25.35 13.34 -17.35
CA LYS A 181 -26.23 13.26 -18.52
C LYS A 181 -25.69 14.04 -19.73
N GLU A 182 -24.99 15.15 -19.49
CA GLU A 182 -24.49 16.04 -20.53
C GLU A 182 -23.14 15.56 -21.11
N LEU A 183 -22.52 14.54 -20.53
CA LEU A 183 -21.24 14.01 -20.97
C LEU A 183 -21.42 12.93 -22.05
N GLU A 184 -20.64 13.05 -23.13
CA GLU A 184 -20.58 12.01 -24.15
C GLU A 184 -19.80 10.78 -23.64
N ASN A 185 -20.16 9.59 -24.12
CA ASN A 185 -19.48 8.32 -23.82
C ASN A 185 -19.46 7.90 -22.33
N VAL A 186 -20.28 8.55 -21.50
CA VAL A 186 -20.53 8.16 -20.10
C VAL A 186 -21.89 7.49 -19.99
N ALA A 187 -21.96 6.34 -19.33
CA ALA A 187 -23.22 5.71 -18.94
C ALA A 187 -23.37 5.64 -17.43
N VAL A 188 -24.56 5.97 -16.95
CA VAL A 188 -24.95 5.75 -15.56
C VAL A 188 -25.78 4.47 -15.50
N VAL A 189 -25.32 3.49 -14.72
CA VAL A 189 -25.93 2.16 -14.66
C VAL A 189 -26.25 1.80 -13.20
N CYS A 190 -27.45 1.31 -12.91
CA CYS A 190 -27.73 0.67 -11.61
C CYS A 190 -27.64 -0.86 -11.75
N PRO A 191 -27.13 -1.60 -10.76
CA PRO A 191 -27.10 -3.06 -10.80
C PRO A 191 -28.48 -3.71 -10.55
N GLU A 192 -29.49 -2.94 -10.17
CA GLU A 192 -30.87 -3.40 -9.90
C GLU A 192 -31.69 -3.61 -11.19
N SER A 193 -32.84 -4.29 -11.09
CA SER A 193 -33.79 -4.38 -12.21
C SER A 193 -34.50 -3.08 -12.51
N ASP A 194 -34.56 -2.19 -11.54
CA ASP A 194 -35.36 -0.98 -11.56
C ASP A 194 -34.49 0.17 -11.09
N VAL A 195 -34.74 1.36 -11.65
CA VAL A 195 -34.00 2.58 -11.28
C VAL A 195 -34.22 2.87 -9.78
N PRO A 196 -33.17 3.23 -9.01
CA PRO A 196 -33.30 3.48 -7.58
C PRO A 196 -34.36 4.55 -7.25
N GLY A 197 -35.11 4.31 -6.17
CA GLY A 197 -36.25 5.17 -5.80
C GLY A 197 -35.89 6.60 -5.42
N TRP A 198 -34.63 6.87 -5.07
CA TRP A 198 -34.14 8.23 -4.79
C TRP A 198 -33.91 9.06 -6.05
N VAL A 199 -33.80 8.43 -7.23
CA VAL A 199 -33.59 9.13 -8.50
C VAL A 199 -34.89 9.85 -8.89
N PRO A 200 -34.85 11.18 -9.11
CA PRO A 200 -36.01 11.94 -9.53
C PRO A 200 -36.60 11.43 -10.85
N GLU A 201 -37.92 11.51 -11.02
CA GLU A 201 -38.62 11.05 -12.23
C GLU A 201 -38.05 11.64 -13.52
N ALA A 202 -37.63 12.91 -13.48
CA ALA A 202 -37.07 13.63 -14.62
C ALA A 202 -35.67 13.14 -15.06
N LEU A 203 -35.00 12.33 -14.24
CA LEU A 203 -33.65 11.80 -14.49
C LEU A 203 -33.63 10.27 -14.60
N ARG A 204 -34.79 9.60 -14.54
CA ARG A 204 -34.85 8.14 -14.64
C ARG A 204 -34.41 7.61 -16.00
N ASP A 205 -34.54 8.41 -17.05
CA ASP A 205 -34.06 8.11 -18.40
C ASP A 205 -32.53 8.10 -18.51
N VAL A 206 -31.83 8.76 -17.57
CA VAL A 206 -30.36 8.81 -17.51
C VAL A 206 -29.77 7.51 -16.96
N VAL A 207 -30.50 6.82 -16.09
CA VAL A 207 -30.01 5.62 -15.40
C VAL A 207 -30.44 4.37 -16.14
N LEU A 208 -29.48 3.66 -16.70
CA LEU A 208 -29.70 2.39 -17.38
C LEU A 208 -29.75 1.24 -16.38
N THR A 209 -30.67 0.31 -16.60
CA THR A 209 -30.63 -0.99 -15.93
C THR A 209 -29.67 -1.92 -16.68
N PRO A 210 -29.27 -3.07 -16.09
CA PRO A 210 -28.45 -4.04 -16.80
C PRO A 210 -29.13 -4.59 -18.05
N ALA A 211 -30.47 -4.56 -18.12
CA ALA A 211 -31.21 -4.95 -19.31
C ALA A 211 -31.08 -3.90 -20.43
N ASP A 212 -31.09 -2.61 -20.09
CA ASP A 212 -30.94 -1.51 -21.06
C ASP A 212 -29.50 -1.39 -21.55
N ALA A 213 -28.53 -1.61 -20.66
CA ALA A 213 -27.10 -1.49 -20.97
C ALA A 213 -26.54 -2.73 -21.70
N LYS A 214 -27.31 -3.83 -21.79
CA LYS A 214 -26.83 -5.08 -22.37
C LYS A 214 -26.51 -4.93 -23.85
N GLY A 215 -25.42 -5.56 -24.28
CA GLY A 215 -24.91 -5.45 -25.67
C GLY A 215 -24.14 -4.15 -25.96
N LEU A 216 -24.35 -3.09 -25.17
CA LEU A 216 -23.68 -1.79 -25.34
C LEU A 216 -22.30 -1.75 -24.66
N GLU A 217 -21.51 -0.75 -25.01
CA GLU A 217 -20.18 -0.42 -24.47
C GLU A 217 -20.08 1.09 -24.28
N TYR A 218 -19.41 1.51 -23.21
CA TYR A 218 -19.17 2.91 -22.91
C TYR A 218 -17.73 3.10 -22.46
N GLN A 219 -17.16 4.24 -22.81
CA GLN A 219 -15.82 4.62 -22.38
C GLN A 219 -15.75 4.67 -20.84
N ALA A 220 -16.71 5.37 -20.23
CA ALA A 220 -16.86 5.45 -18.79
C ALA A 220 -18.22 4.93 -18.32
N VAL A 221 -18.22 4.16 -17.23
CA VAL A 221 -19.45 3.66 -16.60
C VAL A 221 -19.48 4.03 -15.13
N CYS A 222 -20.52 4.77 -14.73
CA CYS A 222 -20.83 5.09 -13.35
C CYS A 222 -21.88 4.13 -12.80
N VAL A 223 -21.48 3.21 -11.93
CA VAL A 223 -22.37 2.26 -11.26
C VAL A 223 -22.93 2.88 -9.98
N LEU A 224 -24.26 3.01 -9.90
CA LEU A 224 -24.96 3.59 -8.75
C LEU A 224 -25.19 2.57 -7.63
N ASP A 225 -24.95 3.00 -6.39
CA ASP A 225 -25.15 2.28 -5.12
C ASP A 225 -24.65 0.82 -5.08
N PRO A 226 -23.46 0.51 -5.62
CA PRO A 226 -22.95 -0.85 -5.61
C PRO A 226 -22.71 -1.37 -4.18
N GLY A 227 -22.38 -0.50 -3.21
CA GLY A 227 -22.15 -0.90 -1.83
C GLY A 227 -23.42 -1.42 -1.17
N SER A 228 -24.50 -0.67 -1.29
CA SER A 228 -25.84 -1.04 -0.78
C SER A 228 -26.37 -2.30 -1.46
N TYR A 229 -26.08 -2.45 -2.76
CA TYR A 229 -26.41 -3.65 -3.52
C TYR A 229 -25.63 -4.89 -3.03
N LEU A 230 -24.33 -4.76 -2.83
CA LEU A 230 -23.46 -5.83 -2.33
C LEU A 230 -23.75 -6.24 -0.89
N MET A 231 -24.15 -5.28 -0.04
CA MET A 231 -24.56 -5.57 1.32
C MET A 231 -25.81 -6.45 1.34
N ARG A 232 -26.85 -6.07 0.60
CA ARG A 232 -28.09 -6.86 0.44
C ARG A 232 -27.83 -8.24 -0.17
N LEU A 233 -26.90 -8.33 -1.12
CA LEU A 233 -26.49 -9.61 -1.71
C LEU A 233 -25.92 -10.60 -0.66
N GLY A 234 -25.26 -10.10 0.39
CA GLY A 234 -24.65 -10.90 1.43
C GLY A 234 -25.58 -11.28 2.59
N GLU A 235 -26.79 -10.71 2.67
CA GLU A 235 -27.75 -11.04 3.72
C GLU A 235 -28.35 -12.43 3.48
N VAL A 236 -28.17 -13.34 4.45
CA VAL A 236 -28.76 -14.69 4.40
C VAL A 236 -29.92 -14.77 5.39
N GLU A 237 -31.16 -14.75 4.89
CA GLU A 237 -32.33 -15.00 5.73
C GLU A 237 -32.61 -16.51 5.88
N ASP A 238 -32.75 -16.97 7.12
CA ASP A 238 -33.17 -18.34 7.43
C ASP A 238 -34.63 -18.55 7.01
N LYS A 239 -34.85 -19.10 5.82
CA LYS A 239 -36.19 -19.33 5.24
C LYS A 239 -36.51 -20.78 4.93
N VAL A 240 -37.81 -21.03 4.76
CA VAL A 240 -38.40 -22.32 4.34
C VAL A 240 -37.82 -22.77 2.99
N LYS A 241 -37.55 -24.08 2.83
CA LYS A 241 -36.82 -24.70 1.69
C LYS A 241 -37.18 -24.20 0.28
N ASP A 242 -38.46 -23.99 -0.04
CA ASP A 242 -38.86 -23.56 -1.39
C ASP A 242 -38.66 -22.05 -1.61
N ALA A 243 -38.82 -21.23 -0.56
CA ALA A 243 -38.46 -19.82 -0.59
C ALA A 243 -36.94 -19.65 -0.73
N ALA A 244 -36.17 -20.50 -0.05
CA ALA A 244 -34.71 -20.52 -0.17
C ALA A 244 -34.23 -20.79 -1.60
N ARG A 245 -34.90 -21.67 -2.36
CA ARG A 245 -34.55 -21.94 -3.76
C ARG A 245 -34.81 -20.76 -4.70
N LEU A 246 -35.95 -20.09 -4.56
CA LEU A 246 -36.27 -18.90 -5.36
C LEU A 246 -35.26 -17.78 -5.07
N GLU A 247 -34.95 -17.59 -3.79
CA GLU A 247 -33.96 -16.61 -3.34
C GLU A 247 -32.57 -16.90 -3.90
N GLU A 248 -32.15 -18.16 -3.97
CA GLU A 248 -30.88 -18.57 -4.57
C GLU A 248 -30.79 -18.22 -6.07
N HIS A 249 -31.90 -18.40 -6.82
CA HIS A 249 -31.99 -17.97 -8.22
C HIS A 249 -31.99 -16.43 -8.37
N MET A 250 -32.65 -15.73 -7.45
CA MET A 250 -32.61 -14.26 -7.43
C MET A 250 -31.20 -13.74 -7.13
N ARG A 251 -30.49 -14.36 -6.18
CA ARG A 251 -29.08 -14.04 -5.90
C ARG A 251 -28.17 -14.31 -7.08
N ARG A 252 -28.35 -15.44 -7.78
CA ARG A 252 -27.63 -15.69 -9.06
C ARG A 252 -27.86 -14.54 -10.05
N THR A 253 -29.12 -14.21 -10.31
CA THR A 253 -29.49 -13.15 -11.26
C THR A 253 -28.91 -11.80 -10.82
N ALA A 254 -28.87 -11.54 -9.52
CA ALA A 254 -28.30 -10.31 -8.97
C ALA A 254 -26.76 -10.24 -9.15
N ILE A 255 -26.05 -11.36 -9.00
CA ILE A 255 -24.61 -11.43 -9.33
C ILE A 255 -24.39 -11.23 -10.82
N ASP A 256 -25.19 -11.88 -11.67
CA ASP A 256 -25.11 -11.74 -13.13
C ASP A 256 -25.32 -10.29 -13.58
N ARG A 257 -26.35 -9.61 -13.05
CA ARG A 257 -26.63 -8.18 -13.31
C ARG A 257 -25.48 -7.26 -12.93
N LEU A 258 -24.86 -7.50 -11.77
CA LEU A 258 -23.67 -6.76 -11.36
C LEU A 258 -22.54 -6.96 -12.36
N ARG A 259 -22.27 -8.20 -12.78
CA ARG A 259 -21.24 -8.48 -13.81
C ARG A 259 -21.54 -7.79 -15.13
N VAL A 260 -22.80 -7.75 -15.55
CA VAL A 260 -23.21 -7.03 -16.77
C VAL A 260 -22.90 -5.55 -16.62
N ALA A 261 -23.35 -4.90 -15.54
CA ALA A 261 -23.10 -3.48 -15.29
C ALA A 261 -21.60 -3.13 -15.30
N LEU A 262 -20.77 -3.95 -14.65
CA LEU A 262 -19.32 -3.74 -14.57
C LEU A 262 -18.60 -3.92 -15.92
N SER A 263 -19.02 -4.90 -16.71
CA SER A 263 -18.37 -5.24 -17.99
C SER A 263 -18.68 -4.30 -19.14
N ARG A 264 -19.47 -3.24 -18.91
CA ARG A 264 -19.79 -2.24 -19.94
C ARG A 264 -18.70 -1.19 -20.13
N ALA A 265 -17.77 -1.05 -19.17
CA ALA A 265 -16.69 -0.07 -19.22
C ALA A 265 -15.53 -0.54 -20.08
N THR A 266 -15.08 0.30 -21.00
CA THR A 266 -13.89 0.05 -21.84
C THR A 266 -12.65 0.80 -21.37
N GLU A 267 -12.79 1.86 -20.55
CA GLU A 267 -11.65 2.60 -20.00
C GLU A 267 -11.83 2.92 -18.51
N THR A 268 -12.96 3.53 -18.13
CA THR A 268 -13.16 4.03 -16.76
C THR A 268 -14.36 3.39 -16.08
N LEU A 269 -14.14 2.80 -14.90
CA LEU A 269 -15.20 2.27 -14.06
C LEU A 269 -15.29 3.07 -12.75
N VAL A 270 -16.48 3.58 -12.46
CA VAL A 270 -16.73 4.45 -11.31
C VAL A 270 -17.83 3.85 -10.46
N PHE A 271 -17.61 3.72 -9.16
CA PHE A 271 -18.70 3.46 -8.21
C PHE A 271 -19.14 4.77 -7.59
N VAL A 272 -20.45 5.01 -7.61
CA VAL A 272 -21.08 6.18 -7.00
C VAL A 272 -22.04 5.67 -5.92
N ASP A 273 -21.59 5.72 -4.66
CA ASP A 273 -22.43 5.35 -3.52
C ASP A 273 -23.09 6.59 -2.93
N VAL A 274 -24.43 6.64 -2.95
CA VAL A 274 -25.22 7.77 -2.46
C VAL A 274 -25.62 7.57 -0.99
N ASP A 275 -25.30 8.55 -0.15
CA ASP A 275 -25.62 8.58 1.28
C ASP A 275 -25.17 7.33 2.06
N ALA A 276 -24.07 6.71 1.60
CA ALA A 276 -23.56 5.46 2.15
C ALA A 276 -22.73 5.67 3.42
N ASP A 277 -22.95 4.80 4.40
CA ASP A 277 -22.12 4.72 5.60
C ASP A 277 -20.80 3.97 5.35
N GLU A 278 -19.87 4.02 6.31
CA GLU A 278 -18.55 3.38 6.17
C GLU A 278 -18.64 1.85 5.99
N VAL A 279 -19.69 1.21 6.52
CA VAL A 279 -19.91 -0.24 6.33
C VAL A 279 -20.26 -0.54 4.88
N THR A 280 -21.14 0.27 4.29
CA THR A 280 -21.58 0.18 2.90
C THR A 280 -20.44 0.48 1.94
N LEU A 281 -19.70 1.58 2.17
CA LEU A 281 -18.54 1.97 1.38
C LEU A 281 -17.46 0.88 1.35
N ARG A 282 -17.30 0.13 2.44
CA ARG A 282 -16.34 -0.99 2.50
C ARG A 282 -16.69 -2.12 1.53
N PHE A 283 -17.97 -2.41 1.27
CA PHE A 283 -18.36 -3.41 0.26
C PHE A 283 -17.92 -2.99 -1.14
N SER A 284 -18.16 -1.73 -1.51
CA SER A 284 -17.68 -1.13 -2.75
C SER A 284 -16.17 -1.18 -2.88
N ARG A 285 -15.43 -0.70 -1.86
CA ARG A 285 -13.96 -0.69 -1.84
C ARG A 285 -13.36 -2.09 -1.95
N ASN A 286 -13.95 -3.09 -1.29
CA ASN A 286 -13.49 -4.48 -1.40
C ASN A 286 -13.66 -5.02 -2.83
N LEU A 287 -14.78 -4.68 -3.48
CA LEU A 287 -15.03 -5.12 -4.86
C LEU A 287 -14.17 -4.37 -5.88
N LEU A 288 -13.91 -3.07 -5.68
CA LEU A 288 -13.08 -2.26 -6.57
C LEU A 288 -11.58 -2.48 -6.35
N GLY A 289 -11.16 -2.76 -5.11
CA GLY A 289 -9.75 -2.99 -4.77
C GLY A 289 -9.00 -1.68 -4.66
N ASP A 290 -7.97 -1.51 -5.48
CA ASP A 290 -7.13 -0.32 -5.48
C ASP A 290 -7.70 0.80 -6.36
N ALA A 291 -8.87 1.31 -5.96
CA ALA A 291 -9.54 2.41 -6.63
C ALA A 291 -9.12 3.76 -6.04
N ALA A 292 -8.96 4.76 -6.91
CA ALA A 292 -8.73 6.13 -6.47
C ALA A 292 -10.03 6.72 -5.91
N ARG A 293 -9.94 7.44 -4.80
CA ARG A 293 -11.08 8.17 -4.24
C ARG A 293 -11.27 9.48 -4.97
N TYR A 294 -12.52 9.84 -5.25
CA TYR A 294 -12.90 11.05 -5.96
C TYR A 294 -14.05 11.74 -5.24
N GLU A 295 -14.01 13.06 -5.18
CA GLU A 295 -15.20 13.88 -4.89
C GLU A 295 -16.00 14.07 -6.19
N PRO A 296 -17.32 14.40 -6.13
CA PRO A 296 -18.14 14.57 -7.33
C PRO A 296 -17.55 15.54 -8.36
N GLU A 297 -17.01 16.66 -7.90
CA GLU A 297 -16.38 17.67 -8.75
C GLU A 297 -15.13 17.13 -9.46
N ASP A 298 -14.34 16.29 -8.78
CA ASP A 298 -13.14 15.67 -9.34
C ASP A 298 -13.46 14.70 -10.46
N LEU A 299 -14.56 13.98 -10.29
CA LEU A 299 -15.03 13.02 -11.26
C LEU A 299 -15.44 13.74 -12.53
N LEU A 300 -16.23 14.81 -12.38
CA LEU A 300 -16.68 15.63 -13.50
C LEU A 300 -15.51 16.31 -14.21
N GLU A 301 -14.59 16.91 -13.46
CA GLU A 301 -13.33 17.46 -13.99
C GLU A 301 -12.58 16.41 -14.82
N HIS A 302 -12.46 15.18 -14.29
CA HIS A 302 -11.78 14.10 -14.99
C HIS A 302 -12.50 13.64 -16.26
N LEU A 303 -13.83 13.52 -16.23
CA LEU A 303 -14.61 13.04 -17.37
C LEU A 303 -14.81 14.11 -18.46
N VAL A 304 -14.82 15.39 -18.10
CA VAL A 304 -14.89 16.52 -19.05
C VAL A 304 -13.58 16.67 -19.82
N ASP A 305 -12.44 16.46 -19.15
CA ASP A 305 -11.09 16.71 -19.69
C ASP A 305 -10.61 15.62 -20.68
N GLY A 306 -11.51 15.05 -21.50
CA GLY A 306 -11.21 13.95 -22.43
C GLY A 306 -10.07 14.22 -23.41
N GLU A 307 -9.81 15.49 -23.75
CA GLU A 307 -8.71 15.92 -24.64
C GLU A 307 -7.37 16.19 -23.91
N THR A 308 -7.39 16.34 -22.58
CA THR A 308 -6.21 16.59 -21.76
C THR A 308 -5.40 15.30 -21.59
N THR A 309 -4.09 15.37 -21.78
CA THR A 309 -3.21 14.19 -21.65
C THR A 309 -3.18 13.67 -20.21
N VAL A 310 -2.83 12.39 -20.03
CA VAL A 310 -2.75 11.79 -18.69
C VAL A 310 -1.65 12.46 -17.85
N GLU A 311 -0.53 12.81 -18.49
CA GLU A 311 0.57 13.58 -17.93
C GLU A 311 0.09 14.94 -17.38
N GLU A 312 -0.66 15.72 -18.16
CA GLU A 312 -1.19 17.02 -17.74
C GLU A 312 -2.17 16.88 -16.57
N ARG A 313 -3.01 15.84 -16.58
CA ARG A 313 -3.92 15.54 -15.47
C ARG A 313 -3.14 15.22 -14.19
N VAL A 314 -2.09 14.40 -14.27
CA VAL A 314 -1.24 14.06 -13.13
C VAL A 314 -0.53 15.30 -12.59
N ASP A 315 0.05 16.12 -13.46
CA ASP A 315 0.75 17.36 -13.06
C ASP A 315 -0.16 18.35 -12.36
N ARG A 316 -1.39 18.56 -12.86
CA ARG A 316 -2.38 19.40 -12.19
C ARG A 316 -2.68 18.88 -10.77
N ARG A 317 -2.83 17.56 -10.59
CA ARG A 317 -3.10 16.95 -9.28
C ARG A 317 -1.90 17.06 -8.33
N ILE A 318 -0.68 16.97 -8.86
CA ILE A 318 0.56 17.24 -8.11
C ILE A 318 0.58 18.68 -7.60
N ASP A 319 0.33 19.65 -8.46
CA ASP A 319 0.40 21.07 -8.12
C ASP A 319 -0.68 21.46 -7.12
N GLU A 320 -1.90 20.94 -7.29
CA GLU A 320 -2.99 21.14 -6.33
C GLU A 320 -2.68 20.49 -4.96
N ALA A 321 -2.13 19.28 -4.93
CA ALA A 321 -1.73 18.64 -3.68
C ALA A 321 -0.70 19.48 -2.91
N ARG A 322 0.31 19.99 -3.62
CA ARG A 322 1.35 20.86 -3.04
C ARG A 322 0.78 22.18 -2.51
N ALA A 323 -0.13 22.80 -3.25
CA ALA A 323 -0.78 24.04 -2.82
C ALA A 323 -1.67 23.83 -1.59
N LEU A 324 -2.35 22.68 -1.48
CA LEU A 324 -3.35 22.43 -0.46
C LEU A 324 -2.80 21.82 0.84
N VAL A 325 -1.58 21.27 0.85
CA VAL A 325 -1.08 20.47 1.98
C VAL A 325 -1.08 21.21 3.32
N GLY A 326 -0.86 22.53 3.31
CA GLY A 326 -0.88 23.36 4.52
C GLY A 326 -2.27 23.84 4.95
N GLU A 327 -3.23 23.96 4.03
CA GLU A 327 -4.53 24.58 4.28
C GLU A 327 -5.67 23.55 4.37
N ARG A 328 -5.66 22.57 3.47
CA ARG A 328 -6.68 21.51 3.34
C ARG A 328 -5.98 20.15 3.22
N PRO A 329 -5.34 19.64 4.29
CA PRO A 329 -4.50 18.44 4.24
C PRO A 329 -5.23 17.18 3.75
N ALA A 330 -6.51 17.03 4.11
CA ALA A 330 -7.32 15.90 3.63
C ALA A 330 -7.51 15.93 2.10
N ARG A 331 -7.71 17.12 1.54
CA ARG A 331 -7.84 17.33 0.10
C ARG A 331 -6.50 17.16 -0.62
N ALA A 332 -5.40 17.64 -0.02
CA ALA A 332 -4.06 17.43 -0.55
C ALA A 332 -3.72 15.94 -0.67
N TRP A 333 -4.05 15.15 0.37
CA TRP A 333 -3.91 13.70 0.34
C TRP A 333 -4.69 13.07 -0.81
N LEU A 334 -5.96 13.45 -0.96
CA LEU A 334 -6.80 12.97 -2.05
C LEU A 334 -6.16 13.26 -3.42
N ARG A 335 -5.68 14.49 -3.65
CA ARG A 335 -5.04 14.87 -4.91
C ARG A 335 -3.73 14.12 -5.16
N ALA A 336 -2.91 13.95 -4.13
CA ALA A 336 -1.66 13.21 -4.26
C ALA A 336 -1.89 11.70 -4.56
N ASP A 337 -2.86 11.08 -3.89
CA ASP A 337 -3.25 9.69 -4.15
C ASP A 337 -3.81 9.54 -5.57
N GLN A 338 -4.69 10.45 -6.00
CA GLN A 338 -5.20 10.49 -7.37
C GLN A 338 -4.07 10.59 -8.41
N ALA A 339 -3.06 11.45 -8.19
CA ALA A 339 -1.92 11.60 -9.09
C ALA A 339 -1.15 10.29 -9.28
N VAL A 340 -0.90 9.55 -8.20
CA VAL A 340 -0.22 8.24 -8.25
C VAL A 340 -1.09 7.18 -8.93
N LYS A 341 -2.39 7.12 -8.62
CA LYS A 341 -3.30 6.13 -9.22
C LYS A 341 -3.53 6.32 -10.72
N LEU A 342 -3.31 7.53 -11.22
CA LEU A 342 -3.37 7.86 -12.64
C LEU A 342 -2.10 7.50 -13.42
N LEU A 343 -0.99 7.12 -12.76
CA LEU A 343 0.26 6.81 -13.46
C LEU A 343 0.14 5.61 -14.42
N GLY A 344 -0.66 4.60 -14.07
CA GLY A 344 -0.88 3.41 -14.90
C GLY A 344 0.40 2.66 -15.30
N ASP A 345 0.25 1.75 -16.26
CA ASP A 345 1.36 1.05 -16.93
C ASP A 345 2.04 1.99 -17.95
N PRO A 346 3.35 2.29 -17.82
CA PRO A 346 4.05 3.21 -18.73
C PRO A 346 4.13 2.72 -20.18
N ASP A 347 3.89 1.43 -20.44
CA ASP A 347 3.90 0.85 -21.79
C ASP A 347 2.55 0.97 -22.51
N LEU A 348 1.51 1.48 -21.84
CA LEU A 348 0.15 1.59 -22.38
C LEU A 348 -0.20 3.02 -22.81
N PRO A 349 -1.09 3.21 -23.80
CA PRO A 349 -1.39 4.53 -24.38
C PRO A 349 -1.94 5.57 -23.39
N ASN A 350 -2.56 5.11 -22.31
CA ASN A 350 -3.16 5.95 -21.27
C ASN A 350 -2.45 5.84 -19.92
N GLY A 351 -1.23 5.29 -19.90
CA GLY A 351 -0.33 5.39 -18.76
C GLY A 351 0.71 6.49 -18.96
N VAL A 352 1.24 7.00 -17.86
CA VAL A 352 2.27 8.04 -17.87
C VAL A 352 3.62 7.42 -18.21
N SER A 353 4.12 7.71 -19.41
CA SER A 353 5.43 7.23 -19.87
C SER A 353 6.60 8.08 -19.34
N ASP A 354 6.33 9.33 -18.95
CA ASP A 354 7.34 10.27 -18.45
C ASP A 354 7.79 9.91 -17.02
N ASN A 355 9.04 9.45 -16.88
CA ASN A 355 9.64 9.08 -15.60
C ASN A 355 9.78 10.27 -14.61
N GLU A 356 9.93 11.49 -15.08
CA GLU A 356 9.99 12.68 -14.23
C GLU A 356 8.63 12.95 -13.59
N ILE A 357 7.55 12.84 -14.36
CA ILE A 357 6.17 12.97 -13.84
C ILE A 357 5.86 11.84 -12.86
N ARG A 358 6.22 10.59 -13.18
CA ARG A 358 6.08 9.46 -12.24
C ARG A 358 6.82 9.72 -10.93
N HIS A 359 8.06 10.21 -11.01
CA HIS A 359 8.86 10.56 -9.83
C HIS A 359 8.23 11.69 -9.02
N ARG A 360 7.76 12.77 -9.68
CA ARG A 360 7.09 13.91 -9.04
C ARG A 360 5.78 13.51 -8.35
N ALA A 361 4.99 12.62 -8.96
CA ALA A 361 3.74 12.11 -8.37
C ALA A 361 4.03 11.36 -7.06
N ARG A 362 4.96 10.39 -7.11
CA ARG A 362 5.35 9.58 -5.94
C ARG A 362 5.94 10.40 -4.82
N THR A 363 6.88 11.29 -5.13
CA THR A 363 7.50 12.18 -4.13
C THR A 363 6.50 13.16 -3.53
N THR A 364 5.50 13.62 -4.29
CA THR A 364 4.42 14.47 -3.79
C THR A 364 3.49 13.70 -2.84
N LEU A 365 3.18 12.43 -3.13
CA LEU A 365 2.47 11.56 -2.21
C LEU A 365 3.27 11.31 -0.93
N LEU A 366 4.56 11.01 -1.02
CA LEU A 366 5.42 10.84 0.14
C LEU A 366 5.52 12.12 0.99
N ALA A 367 5.70 13.28 0.37
CA ALA A 367 5.73 14.56 1.07
C ALA A 367 4.42 14.83 1.81
N THR A 368 3.28 14.56 1.16
CA THR A 368 1.96 14.72 1.75
C THR A 368 1.75 13.74 2.91
N ALA A 369 2.09 12.46 2.72
CA ALA A 369 2.04 11.44 3.77
C ALA A 369 2.89 11.85 4.97
N ALA A 370 4.15 12.23 4.74
CA ALA A 370 5.07 12.68 5.78
C ALA A 370 4.49 13.85 6.57
N ARG A 371 3.91 14.83 5.86
CA ARG A 371 3.25 15.97 6.48
C ARG A 371 2.07 15.57 7.35
N LEU A 372 1.22 14.64 6.90
CA LEU A 372 0.11 14.12 7.71
C LEU A 372 0.58 13.32 8.94
N LEU A 373 1.66 12.56 8.82
CA LEU A 373 2.21 11.82 9.97
C LEU A 373 2.77 12.78 11.03
N VAL A 374 3.41 13.87 10.59
CA VAL A 374 3.99 14.91 11.43
C VAL A 374 2.90 15.76 12.10
N ASP A 375 1.97 16.34 11.33
CA ASP A 375 0.97 17.27 11.85
C ASP A 375 -0.24 16.57 12.49
N GLY A 376 -0.48 15.31 12.12
CA GLY A 376 -1.64 14.53 12.52
C GLY A 376 -2.55 14.21 11.33
N VAL A 377 -3.07 12.98 11.30
CA VAL A 377 -3.93 12.52 10.20
C VAL A 377 -5.33 13.14 10.33
N PRO A 378 -5.86 13.82 9.30
CA PRO A 378 -7.18 14.43 9.33
C PRO A 378 -8.32 13.43 9.54
N ALA A 379 -9.46 13.90 10.04
CA ALA A 379 -10.68 13.10 10.14
C ALA A 379 -11.11 12.58 8.75
N GLY A 380 -11.55 11.32 8.69
CA GLY A 380 -11.94 10.66 7.44
C GLY A 380 -10.81 9.95 6.69
N ILE A 381 -9.55 10.18 7.09
CA ILE A 381 -8.38 9.45 6.59
C ILE A 381 -7.82 8.62 7.74
N THR A 382 -7.44 7.37 7.46
CA THR A 382 -6.82 6.51 8.47
C THR A 382 -5.30 6.55 8.35
N ARG A 383 -4.58 6.47 9.47
CA ARG A 383 -3.12 6.37 9.47
C ARG A 383 -2.62 5.16 8.66
N GLY A 384 -3.33 4.03 8.75
CA GLY A 384 -3.02 2.82 8.00
C GLY A 384 -3.18 2.95 6.49
N GLU A 385 -4.13 3.77 6.02
CA GLU A 385 -4.28 4.10 4.60
C GLU A 385 -3.06 4.91 4.10
N VAL A 386 -2.68 5.95 4.85
CA VAL A 386 -1.53 6.81 4.51
C VAL A 386 -0.24 6.00 4.46
N THR A 387 0.02 5.18 5.48
CA THR A 387 1.27 4.42 5.56
C THR A 387 1.34 3.30 4.53
N LYS A 388 0.22 2.62 4.23
CA LYS A 388 0.19 1.59 3.20
C LYS A 388 0.49 2.17 1.81
N ALA A 389 -0.17 3.28 1.44
CA ALA A 389 0.06 3.92 0.14
C ALA A 389 1.50 4.44 0.02
N ALA A 390 1.98 5.17 1.03
CA ALA A 390 3.33 5.74 1.02
C ALA A 390 4.43 4.66 1.00
N ARG A 391 4.29 3.54 1.72
CA ARG A 391 5.25 2.42 1.65
C ARG A 391 5.34 1.82 0.25
N SER A 392 4.21 1.67 -0.43
CA SER A 392 4.16 1.18 -1.80
C SER A 392 4.98 2.08 -2.72
N GLU A 393 4.74 3.39 -2.67
CA GLU A 393 5.44 4.34 -3.54
C GLU A 393 6.92 4.56 -3.18
N ALA A 394 7.26 4.46 -1.89
CA ALA A 394 8.64 4.50 -1.45
C ALA A 394 9.44 3.29 -1.95
N ALA A 395 8.85 2.09 -1.94
CA ALA A 395 9.47 0.89 -2.49
C ALA A 395 9.68 0.99 -4.01
N ASP A 396 8.71 1.56 -4.73
CA ASP A 396 8.81 1.81 -6.17
C ASP A 396 9.93 2.80 -6.53
N LEU A 397 10.12 3.85 -5.71
CA LEU A 397 11.23 4.80 -5.87
C LEU A 397 12.59 4.13 -5.64
N ASP A 398 12.71 3.29 -4.61
CA ASP A 398 13.94 2.54 -4.32
C ASP A 398 14.29 1.57 -5.46
N PHE A 399 13.29 0.90 -6.02
CA PHE A 399 13.46 -0.01 -7.16
C PHE A 399 13.98 0.74 -8.40
N ALA A 400 13.36 1.88 -8.75
CA ALA A 400 13.76 2.68 -9.91
C ALA A 400 15.21 3.19 -9.82
N VAL A 401 15.68 3.54 -8.62
CA VAL A 401 17.07 3.95 -8.37
C VAL A 401 18.05 2.80 -8.56
N SER A 402 17.65 1.59 -8.17
CA SER A 402 18.47 0.38 -8.34
C SER A 402 18.66 0.01 -9.82
N GLU A 403 17.62 0.11 -10.64
CA GLU A 403 17.71 -0.16 -12.08
C GLU A 403 18.66 0.82 -12.79
N HIS A 404 18.53 2.13 -12.53
CA HIS A 404 19.40 3.15 -13.14
C HIS A 404 20.90 2.96 -12.79
N ARG A 405 21.22 2.38 -11.62
CA ARG A 405 22.61 2.06 -11.25
C ARG A 405 23.16 0.85 -12.00
N SER A 406 22.32 -0.10 -12.40
CA SER A 406 22.74 -1.29 -13.14
C SER A 406 23.08 -1.00 -14.60
N GLU A 407 22.59 0.11 -15.17
CA GLU A 407 22.81 0.50 -16.57
C GLU A 407 24.02 1.45 -16.78
N ALA A 408 24.63 1.95 -15.70
CA ALA A 408 25.83 2.78 -15.80
C ALA A 408 27.03 1.93 -16.28
N PRO A 409 27.83 2.42 -17.26
CA PRO A 409 28.96 1.66 -17.79
C PRO A 409 29.97 1.38 -16.68
N THR A 410 30.26 0.10 -16.46
CA THR A 410 31.26 -0.38 -15.52
C THR A 410 32.62 0.22 -15.86
N THR A 411 33.01 1.25 -15.12
CA THR A 411 34.38 1.76 -15.13
C THR A 411 35.34 0.68 -14.65
N ASP A 412 36.42 0.54 -15.42
CA ASP A 412 37.55 -0.40 -15.33
C ASP A 412 37.80 -1.02 -13.92
N PRO A 413 37.72 -2.36 -13.76
CA PRO A 413 37.97 -3.06 -12.50
C PRO A 413 39.40 -2.95 -11.94
N ARG A 414 40.31 -2.22 -12.59
CA ARG A 414 41.73 -2.17 -12.25
C ARG A 414 42.16 -0.97 -11.39
N ALA A 415 41.22 -0.14 -10.92
CA ALA A 415 41.53 1.08 -10.17
C ALA A 415 41.17 1.05 -8.67
N ILE A 416 40.99 -0.13 -8.05
CA ILE A 416 40.71 -0.24 -6.61
C ILE A 416 41.84 -1.01 -5.93
N GLY A 417 42.93 -0.29 -5.64
CA GLY A 417 43.94 -0.68 -4.67
C GLY A 417 43.69 0.04 -3.35
N ASP A 418 43.60 -0.73 -2.27
CA ASP A 418 43.80 -0.35 -0.87
C ASP A 418 43.05 0.89 -0.33
N GLN A 419 41.74 0.75 -0.12
CA GLN A 419 41.02 1.45 0.96
C GLN A 419 40.00 0.52 1.62
N GLN A 420 40.48 -0.44 2.41
CA GLN A 420 39.65 -1.14 3.41
C GLN A 420 39.60 -0.30 4.69
N GLY A 421 38.70 0.68 4.69
CA GLY A 421 38.21 1.38 5.87
C GLY A 421 36.69 1.45 5.76
N LEU A 422 35.99 0.67 6.57
CA LEU A 422 34.54 0.50 6.61
C LEU A 422 33.82 1.85 6.75
N ILE A 423 33.31 2.37 5.64
CA ILE A 423 32.04 3.09 5.62
C ILE A 423 31.11 2.14 4.88
N GLU A 424 30.27 1.41 5.62
CA GLU A 424 29.04 0.86 5.03
C GLU A 424 28.32 2.07 4.46
N THR A 425 28.41 2.26 3.16
CA THR A 425 27.65 3.30 2.46
C THR A 425 26.21 2.81 2.49
N THR A 426 25.48 3.27 3.50
CA THR A 426 24.04 3.04 3.63
C THR A 426 23.40 3.44 2.30
N VAL A 427 22.82 2.46 1.63
CA VAL A 427 22.15 2.69 0.35
C VAL A 427 20.96 3.62 0.63
N PRO A 428 20.82 4.74 -0.10
CA PRO A 428 19.66 5.62 0.03
C PRO A 428 18.37 4.79 -0.15
N SER A 429 17.47 4.86 0.82
CA SER A 429 16.19 4.15 0.76
C SER A 429 15.06 5.06 1.27
N CYS A 430 14.16 5.39 0.35
CA CYS A 430 12.93 6.12 0.65
C CYS A 430 12.04 5.31 1.59
N LEU A 431 12.01 3.97 1.44
CA LEU A 431 11.21 3.10 2.29
C LEU A 431 11.70 3.13 3.73
N LEU A 432 13.01 2.98 3.95
CA LEU A 432 13.61 3.07 5.28
C LEU A 432 13.35 4.44 5.94
N ALA A 433 13.58 5.53 5.20
CA ALA A 433 13.35 6.87 5.72
C ALA A 433 11.87 7.13 6.08
N PHE A 434 10.94 6.59 5.28
CA PHE A 434 9.51 6.67 5.59
C PHE A 434 9.12 5.83 6.81
N ASP A 435 9.67 4.61 6.95
CA ASP A 435 9.42 3.74 8.10
C ASP A 435 9.92 4.36 9.40
N GLU A 436 11.12 4.93 9.40
CA GLU A 436 11.66 5.66 10.56
C GLU A 436 10.80 6.88 10.94
N LEU A 437 10.25 7.59 9.94
CA LEU A 437 9.29 8.67 10.19
C LEU A 437 8.00 8.12 10.80
N HIS A 438 7.48 7.01 10.27
CA HIS A 438 6.26 6.40 10.76
C HIS A 438 6.41 5.98 12.22
N ASP A 439 7.48 5.25 12.55
CA ASP A 439 7.76 4.75 13.89
C ASP A 439 7.96 5.89 14.88
N TRP A 440 8.76 6.91 14.51
CA TRP A 440 8.95 8.09 15.36
C TRP A 440 7.64 8.87 15.58
N SER A 441 6.83 9.03 14.54
CA SER A 441 5.58 9.79 14.64
C SER A 441 4.44 9.01 15.33
N ASP A 442 4.54 7.68 15.43
CA ASP A 442 3.59 6.80 16.14
C ASP A 442 3.90 6.67 17.64
N ALA A 443 5.12 7.04 18.04
CA ALA A 443 5.53 6.96 19.44
C ALA A 443 4.60 7.73 20.39
N THR A 444 4.23 7.08 21.50
CA THR A 444 3.34 7.64 22.53
C THR A 444 3.81 9.01 23.04
N ASP A 445 5.12 9.19 23.17
CA ASP A 445 5.74 10.48 23.45
C ASP A 445 6.88 10.74 22.45
N ARG A 446 6.59 11.57 21.44
CA ARG A 446 7.55 11.98 20.40
C ARG A 446 8.77 12.73 20.95
N ARG A 447 8.71 13.29 22.16
CA ARG A 447 9.86 13.97 22.79
C ARG A 447 10.86 12.97 23.36
N ALA A 448 10.35 11.85 23.89
CA ALA A 448 11.14 10.76 24.45
C ALA A 448 11.56 9.72 23.40
N ALA A 449 10.99 9.79 22.19
CA ALA A 449 11.34 8.91 21.08
C ALA A 449 12.69 9.30 20.46
N ALA A 450 13.60 8.33 20.36
CA ALA A 450 14.91 8.51 19.77
C ALA A 450 14.79 8.88 18.28
N PRO A 451 15.26 10.06 17.84
CA PRO A 451 15.08 10.52 16.46
C PRO A 451 16.19 10.03 15.50
N PHE A 452 17.16 9.26 15.99
CA PHE A 452 18.42 8.99 15.25
C PHE A 452 18.18 8.26 13.93
N GLY A 453 17.38 7.19 13.93
CA GLY A 453 17.08 6.44 12.71
C GLY A 453 16.43 7.31 11.63
N LEU A 454 15.45 8.13 12.00
CA LEU A 454 14.84 9.12 11.10
C LEU A 454 15.85 10.11 10.55
N LEU A 455 16.70 10.70 11.41
CA LEU A 455 17.66 11.72 10.99
C LEU A 455 18.75 11.12 10.09
N ASP A 456 19.29 9.95 10.45
CA ASP A 456 20.30 9.24 9.68
C ASP A 456 19.76 8.76 8.33
N ALA A 457 18.55 8.19 8.30
CA ALA A 457 17.90 7.78 7.06
C ALA A 457 17.60 8.98 6.16
N THR A 458 17.19 10.12 6.73
CA THR A 458 16.98 11.35 5.96
C THR A 458 18.29 11.90 5.37
N LEU A 459 19.39 11.89 6.13
CA LEU A 459 20.69 12.31 5.60
C LEU A 459 21.20 11.36 4.51
N ALA A 460 20.96 10.05 4.66
CA ALA A 460 21.36 9.05 3.68
C ALA A 460 20.65 9.19 2.33
N LEU A 461 19.45 9.78 2.28
CA LEU A 461 18.72 10.06 1.04
C LEU A 461 19.43 11.09 0.13
N GLY A 462 20.30 11.94 0.67
CA GLY A 462 21.05 12.92 -0.12
C GLY A 462 20.14 13.87 -0.90
N ASN A 463 20.16 13.81 -2.24
CA ASN A 463 19.32 14.68 -3.08
C ASN A 463 17.85 14.25 -3.15
N GLN A 464 17.51 13.04 -2.68
CA GLN A 464 16.15 12.49 -2.72
C GLN A 464 15.31 12.86 -1.48
N ASP A 465 15.87 13.63 -0.56
CA ASP A 465 15.25 13.91 0.72
C ASP A 465 14.29 15.10 0.72
N GLU A 466 14.10 15.78 -0.40
CA GLU A 466 13.28 17.00 -0.49
C GLU A 466 11.84 16.79 0.04
N TRP A 467 11.24 15.63 -0.28
CA TRP A 467 9.90 15.28 0.19
C TRP A 467 9.82 15.15 1.72
N LEU A 468 10.89 14.66 2.35
CA LEU A 468 10.95 14.48 3.80
C LEU A 468 11.39 15.77 4.50
N ARG A 469 12.42 16.44 3.98
CA ARG A 469 12.92 17.73 4.47
C ARG A 469 11.84 18.79 4.54
N SER A 470 10.95 18.84 3.56
CA SER A 470 9.83 19.79 3.54
C SER A 470 8.76 19.51 4.62
N ALA A 471 8.67 18.26 5.10
CA ALA A 471 7.70 17.83 6.11
C ALA A 471 8.20 18.00 7.57
N LEU A 472 9.52 18.02 7.82
CA LEU A 472 10.08 18.12 9.17
C LEU A 472 9.98 19.49 9.91
N PRO A 473 9.88 20.67 9.26
CA PRO A 473 9.90 21.96 9.95
C PRO A 473 8.93 22.12 11.14
N PRO A 474 7.67 21.63 11.10
CA PRO A 474 6.74 21.73 12.23
C PRO A 474 7.22 21.03 13.50
N VAL A 475 8.01 19.95 13.35
CA VAL A 475 8.53 19.15 14.46
C VAL A 475 10.00 19.36 14.72
N ALA A 476 10.66 20.26 13.98
CA ALA A 476 12.08 20.55 14.13
C ALA A 476 12.49 20.88 15.58
N GLN A 477 11.65 21.62 16.31
CA GLN A 477 11.92 21.94 17.73
C GLN A 477 11.80 20.70 18.63
N THR A 478 10.83 19.82 18.35
CA THR A 478 10.66 18.55 19.07
C THR A 478 11.86 17.64 18.85
N LEU A 479 12.30 17.49 17.59
CA LEU A 479 13.49 16.71 17.23
C LEU A 479 14.75 17.24 17.92
N ARG A 480 14.97 18.56 17.93
CA ARG A 480 16.09 19.17 18.66
C ARG A 480 16.00 18.99 20.18
N GLY A 481 14.80 19.02 20.73
CA GLY A 481 14.55 18.72 22.14
C GLY A 481 14.96 17.30 22.47
N ALA A 482 14.48 16.33 21.69
CA ALA A 482 14.81 14.91 21.82
C ALA A 482 16.33 14.67 21.72
N LEU A 483 17.01 15.29 20.74
CA LEU A 483 18.47 15.22 20.64
C LEU A 483 19.12 15.63 21.98
N ARG A 484 18.80 16.81 22.52
CA ARG A 484 19.38 17.28 23.79
C ARG A 484 19.12 16.33 24.96
N GLU A 485 17.92 15.80 25.08
CA GLU A 485 17.56 14.86 26.14
C GLU A 485 18.34 13.54 26.01
N HIS A 486 18.43 12.99 24.80
CA HIS A 486 19.14 11.74 24.54
C HIS A 486 20.67 11.86 24.58
N ALA A 487 21.23 13.06 24.43
CA ALA A 487 22.67 13.29 24.64
C ALA A 487 23.09 13.03 26.09
N ALA A 488 22.21 13.26 27.05
CA ALA A 488 22.50 13.03 28.47
C ALA A 488 22.12 11.62 28.94
N ASN A 489 21.58 10.76 28.07
CA ASN A 489 21.14 9.41 28.41
C ASN A 489 22.18 8.37 27.96
N PRO A 490 22.79 7.60 28.89
CA PRO A 490 23.81 6.60 28.57
C PRO A 490 23.39 5.57 27.51
N ASP A 491 22.11 5.15 27.51
CA ASP A 491 21.60 4.13 26.59
C ASP A 491 21.56 4.62 25.13
N THR A 492 21.47 5.93 24.93
CA THR A 492 21.34 6.54 23.60
C THR A 492 22.51 7.43 23.20
N ALA A 493 23.36 7.81 24.15
CA ALA A 493 24.49 8.70 23.91
C ALA A 493 25.48 8.15 22.87
N GLY A 494 25.57 6.83 22.70
CA GLY A 494 26.44 6.20 21.69
C GLY A 494 26.13 6.62 20.24
N HIS A 495 24.91 7.06 19.94
CA HIS A 495 24.53 7.55 18.61
C HIS A 495 25.25 8.85 18.24
N TYR A 496 25.74 9.64 19.20
CA TYR A 496 26.45 10.90 18.95
C TYR A 496 27.82 10.75 18.28
N ALA A 497 28.28 9.52 18.05
CA ALA A 497 29.39 9.23 17.16
C ALA A 497 29.03 9.43 15.65
N GLY A 498 27.76 9.65 15.32
CA GLY A 498 27.23 9.92 13.97
C GLY A 498 27.40 11.38 13.49
N ASP A 499 26.61 11.78 12.47
CA ASP A 499 26.65 13.12 11.87
C ASP A 499 25.72 14.12 12.58
N VAL A 500 26.10 14.50 13.80
CA VAL A 500 25.34 15.44 14.65
C VAL A 500 25.16 16.81 13.97
N GLU A 501 26.17 17.28 13.22
CA GLU A 501 26.05 18.53 12.47
C GLU A 501 25.01 18.41 11.35
N GLY A 502 24.98 17.29 10.64
CA GLY A 502 23.96 16.95 9.66
C GLY A 502 22.56 17.00 10.26
N TRP A 503 22.36 16.39 11.44
CA TRP A 503 21.08 16.42 12.15
C TRP A 503 20.62 17.84 12.51
N LEU A 504 21.55 18.69 12.97
CA LEU A 504 21.25 20.08 13.31
C LEU A 504 20.93 20.92 12.06
N ARG A 505 21.62 20.69 10.94
CA ARG A 505 21.29 21.31 9.63
C ARG A 505 19.90 20.89 9.18
N LEU A 506 19.60 19.59 9.24
CA LEU A 506 18.33 19.01 8.81
C LEU A 506 17.15 19.59 9.58
N THR A 507 17.30 19.78 10.89
CA THR A 507 16.27 20.41 11.72
C THR A 507 16.23 21.93 11.56
N GLY A 508 17.12 22.56 10.80
CA GLY A 508 17.17 24.01 10.63
C GLY A 508 17.56 24.75 11.91
N TYR A 509 18.56 24.24 12.64
CA TYR A 509 19.09 24.92 13.82
C TYR A 509 19.63 26.32 13.46
N PRO A 510 19.13 27.41 14.08
CA PRO A 510 19.47 28.77 13.66
C PRO A 510 20.80 29.29 14.24
N GLY A 511 21.44 28.54 15.13
CA GLY A 511 22.66 28.95 15.84
C GLY A 511 23.94 28.42 15.20
N ASP A 512 25.02 28.46 15.99
CA ASP A 512 26.29 27.83 15.62
C ASP A 512 26.16 26.30 15.66
N ILE A 513 26.07 25.69 14.47
CA ILE A 513 25.89 24.25 14.30
C ILE A 513 27.08 23.47 14.85
N ALA A 514 28.31 23.91 14.55
CA ALA A 514 29.51 23.24 15.02
C ALA A 514 29.63 23.34 16.56
N GLY A 515 29.34 24.53 17.11
CA GLY A 515 29.32 24.76 18.55
C GLY A 515 28.28 23.90 19.29
N GLU A 516 27.06 23.80 18.76
CA GLU A 516 26.00 22.98 19.37
C GLU A 516 26.27 21.48 19.21
N ALA A 517 26.75 21.03 18.05
CA ALA A 517 27.16 19.64 17.83
C ALA A 517 28.26 19.22 18.81
N ARG A 518 29.26 20.09 19.00
CA ARG A 518 30.32 19.90 19.99
C ARG A 518 29.75 19.78 21.40
N ARG A 519 28.83 20.68 21.79
CA ARG A 519 28.20 20.66 23.12
C ARG A 519 27.44 19.35 23.37
N LEU A 520 26.66 18.89 22.38
CA LEU A 520 25.92 17.64 22.47
C LEU A 520 26.86 16.43 22.53
N GLY A 521 27.92 16.42 21.73
CA GLY A 521 28.95 15.38 21.77
C GLY A 521 29.66 15.30 23.12
N VAL A 522 29.99 16.45 23.75
CA VAL A 522 30.55 16.49 25.10
C VAL A 522 29.59 15.89 26.12
N LEU A 523 28.31 16.28 26.11
CA LEU A 523 27.29 15.71 27.02
C LEU A 523 27.16 14.19 26.84
N ALA A 524 27.17 13.71 25.60
CA ALA A 524 27.13 12.28 25.30
C ALA A 524 28.36 11.53 25.81
N VAL A 525 29.57 12.09 25.63
CA VAL A 525 30.79 11.50 26.20
C VAL A 525 30.70 11.42 27.72
N GLU A 526 30.24 12.49 28.39
CA GLU A 526 30.08 12.50 29.85
C GLU A 526 29.09 11.43 30.33
N ALA A 527 27.97 11.24 29.62
CA ALA A 527 26.99 10.20 29.93
C ALA A 527 27.54 8.77 29.71
N LEU A 528 28.47 8.58 28.76
CA LEU A 528 29.02 7.27 28.42
C LEU A 528 30.23 6.85 29.27
N ILE A 529 31.01 7.78 29.82
CA ILE A 529 32.29 7.50 30.50
C ILE A 529 32.18 6.37 31.53
N GLU A 530 31.10 6.34 32.32
CA GLU A 530 30.92 5.36 33.40
C GLU A 530 30.23 4.05 32.93
N HIS A 531 29.56 4.08 31.77
CA HIS A 531 28.70 2.98 31.31
C HIS A 531 29.30 2.20 30.13
N ASP A 532 29.83 2.90 29.13
CA ASP A 532 30.49 2.34 27.94
C ASP A 532 31.65 3.26 27.52
N PRO A 533 32.83 3.10 28.13
CA PRO A 533 33.97 3.97 27.86
C PRO A 533 34.52 3.83 26.43
N ASP A 534 34.24 2.72 25.74
CA ASP A 534 34.61 2.53 24.34
C ASP A 534 33.69 3.31 23.39
N ALA A 535 32.38 3.37 23.67
CA ALA A 535 31.47 4.27 22.98
C ALA A 535 31.79 5.75 23.26
N ALA A 536 32.21 6.07 24.50
CA ALA A 536 32.67 7.41 24.87
C ALA A 536 33.88 7.82 24.00
N ASP A 537 34.87 6.95 23.82
CA ASP A 537 36.04 7.21 22.95
C ASP A 537 35.64 7.40 21.47
N ARG A 538 34.71 6.58 20.95
CA ARG A 538 34.21 6.75 19.57
C ARG A 538 33.51 8.10 19.37
N THR A 539 32.69 8.52 20.34
CA THR A 539 31.99 9.81 20.31
C THR A 539 32.96 10.97 20.46
N LEU A 540 33.92 10.87 21.38
CA LEU A 540 34.92 11.91 21.63
C LEU A 540 35.77 12.24 20.40
N LYS A 541 36.09 11.23 19.57
CA LYS A 541 36.81 11.43 18.30
C LYS A 541 36.08 12.35 17.30
N LYS A 542 34.78 12.57 17.48
CA LYS A 542 33.96 13.49 16.66
C LYS A 542 33.87 14.90 17.25
N VAL A 543 34.29 15.11 18.51
CA VAL A 543 34.25 16.40 19.18
C VAL A 543 35.45 17.24 18.76
N VAL A 544 35.20 18.32 17.99
CA VAL A 544 36.24 19.22 17.48
C VAL A 544 36.01 20.66 18.01
N PRO A 545 37.05 21.35 18.54
CA PRO A 545 38.37 20.83 18.88
C PRO A 545 38.31 19.82 20.03
N GLU A 546 39.31 18.94 20.06
CA GLU A 546 39.46 17.88 21.07
C GLU A 546 39.45 18.47 22.49
N ASP A 547 38.63 17.90 23.37
CA ASP A 547 38.59 18.28 24.78
C ASP A 547 39.55 17.40 25.58
N THR A 548 40.74 17.94 25.88
CA THR A 548 41.83 17.20 26.52
C THR A 548 41.44 16.66 27.90
N ARG A 549 40.53 17.33 28.62
CA ARG A 549 40.01 16.86 29.91
C ARG A 549 39.15 15.62 29.72
N LEU A 550 38.28 15.60 28.72
CA LEU A 550 37.46 14.41 28.42
C LEU A 550 38.30 13.25 27.90
N VAL A 551 39.33 13.51 27.09
CA VAL A 551 40.30 12.47 26.67
C VAL A 551 40.89 11.77 27.88
N ALA A 552 41.34 12.54 28.87
CA ALA A 552 41.93 12.00 30.09
C ALA A 552 40.93 11.13 30.87
N ARG A 553 39.70 11.62 31.08
CA ARG A 553 38.64 10.89 31.80
C ARG A 553 38.22 9.60 31.09
N VAL A 554 38.07 9.63 29.75
CA VAL A 554 37.74 8.43 28.96
C VAL A 554 38.87 7.40 29.08
N ARG A 555 40.13 7.80 28.95
CA ARG A 555 41.29 6.90 29.10
C ARG A 555 41.39 6.32 30.51
N GLU A 556 41.11 7.12 31.54
CA GLU A 556 41.07 6.67 32.95
C GLU A 556 39.98 5.60 33.12
N ALA A 557 38.78 5.82 32.59
CA ALA A 557 37.67 4.86 32.65
C ALA A 557 37.95 3.56 31.86
N GLN A 558 38.74 3.61 30.79
CA GLN A 558 39.22 2.43 30.06
C GLN A 558 40.35 1.68 30.79
N GLY A 559 40.83 2.17 31.94
CA GLY A 559 41.98 1.61 32.65
C GLY A 559 43.33 1.91 31.99
N ARG A 560 43.38 2.83 31.01
CA ARG A 560 44.60 3.27 30.33
C ARG A 560 45.25 4.42 31.09
N PHE A 561 45.65 4.14 32.32
CA PHE A 561 46.08 5.15 33.30
C PHE A 561 47.33 5.95 32.86
N ASP A 562 48.27 5.33 32.15
CA ASP A 562 49.45 6.03 31.58
C ASP A 562 49.01 7.17 30.63
N GLU A 563 48.15 6.86 29.66
CA GLU A 563 47.65 7.84 28.69
C GLU A 563 46.70 8.87 29.29
N ALA A 564 45.91 8.45 30.29
CA ALA A 564 45.04 9.34 31.04
C ALA A 564 45.85 10.40 31.79
N ALA A 565 46.94 10.00 32.45
CA ALA A 565 47.80 10.90 33.19
C ALA A 565 48.49 11.94 32.28
N GLU A 566 49.02 11.51 31.13
CA GLU A 566 49.58 12.43 30.12
C GLU A 566 48.55 13.44 29.61
N ALA A 567 47.30 12.99 29.41
CA ALA A 567 46.21 13.87 29.00
C ALA A 567 45.80 14.84 30.13
N PHE A 568 45.74 14.41 31.39
CA PHE A 568 45.48 15.30 32.53
C PHE A 568 46.58 16.34 32.73
N GLU A 569 47.87 15.99 32.54
CA GLU A 569 48.97 16.96 32.57
C GLU A 569 48.80 18.01 31.46
N ARG A 570 48.48 17.60 30.22
CA ARG A 570 48.19 18.53 29.11
C ARG A 570 46.96 19.41 29.36
N ALA A 571 45.99 18.91 30.12
CA ALA A 571 44.80 19.66 30.53
C ALA A 571 45.04 20.56 31.76
N GLU A 572 46.28 20.65 32.26
CA GLU A 572 46.67 21.42 33.45
C GLU A 572 45.90 20.99 34.72
N MET A 573 45.62 19.68 34.87
CA MET A 573 44.93 19.08 36.01
C MET A 573 45.89 18.20 36.85
N PRO A 574 46.80 18.80 37.65
CA PRO A 574 47.90 18.08 38.30
C PRO A 574 47.45 17.04 39.34
N GLU A 575 46.34 17.28 40.05
CA GLU A 575 45.82 16.34 41.05
C GLU A 575 45.28 15.05 40.41
N ASP A 576 44.53 15.18 39.31
CA ASP A 576 44.02 14.04 38.55
C ASP A 576 45.15 13.29 37.81
N ALA A 577 46.14 14.03 37.28
CA ALA A 577 47.34 13.44 36.68
C ALA A 577 48.16 12.64 37.71
N LEU A 578 48.34 13.19 38.92
CA LEU A 578 48.99 12.48 40.03
C LEU A 578 48.24 11.19 40.38
N ARG A 579 46.91 11.26 40.52
CA ARG A 579 46.07 10.08 40.77
C ARG A 579 46.27 9.03 39.68
N ALA A 580 46.20 9.42 38.41
CA ALA A 580 46.35 8.50 37.28
C ALA A 580 47.76 7.89 37.21
N TRP A 581 48.83 8.65 37.45
CA TRP A 581 50.20 8.10 37.50
C TRP A 581 50.41 7.10 38.63
N ARG A 582 49.76 7.33 39.79
CA ARG A 582 49.75 6.37 40.89
C ARG A 582 49.04 5.08 40.50
N MET A 583 47.89 5.18 39.84
CA MET A 583 47.13 4.00 39.35
C MET A 583 47.89 3.23 38.26
N ALA A 584 48.71 3.92 37.45
CA ALA A 584 49.58 3.30 36.46
C ALA A 584 50.86 2.66 37.04
N GLY A 585 51.19 2.91 38.31
CA GLY A 585 52.44 2.46 38.93
C GLY A 585 53.69 3.20 38.42
N ARG A 586 53.52 4.42 37.90
CA ARG A 586 54.62 5.27 37.39
C ARG A 586 55.10 6.24 38.47
N TRP A 587 55.82 5.71 39.46
CA TRP A 587 56.18 6.48 40.65
C TRP A 587 57.03 7.71 40.35
N GLU A 588 57.99 7.62 39.43
CA GLU A 588 58.84 8.77 39.09
C GLU A 588 58.03 9.96 38.58
N GLN A 589 57.02 9.71 37.74
CA GLN A 589 56.13 10.70 37.17
C GLN A 589 55.20 11.26 38.25
N ALA A 590 54.65 10.40 39.11
CA ALA A 590 53.83 10.81 40.26
C ALA A 590 54.61 11.70 41.25
N ILE A 591 55.85 11.35 41.59
CA ILE A 591 56.72 12.13 42.50
C ILE A 591 56.94 13.56 41.99
N ARG A 592 57.01 13.77 40.66
CA ARG A 592 57.16 15.13 40.09
C ARG A 592 55.98 16.04 40.41
N LEU A 593 54.78 15.48 40.51
CA LEU A 593 53.54 16.22 40.73
C LEU A 593 53.12 16.27 42.21
N ALA A 594 53.64 15.37 43.04
CA ALA A 594 53.32 15.29 44.46
C ALA A 594 54.13 16.25 45.33
N ASP A 595 53.51 16.73 46.41
CA ASP A 595 54.12 17.61 47.40
C ASP A 595 53.98 17.04 48.83
N GLY A 596 54.83 17.54 49.74
CA GLY A 596 54.74 17.24 51.17
C GLY A 596 54.90 15.76 51.52
N THR A 597 53.98 15.23 52.32
CA THR A 597 54.03 13.85 52.82
C THR A 597 53.73 12.83 51.74
N GLU A 598 52.83 13.13 50.80
CA GLU A 598 52.48 12.23 49.69
C GLU A 598 53.68 11.96 48.78
N ARG A 599 54.52 12.98 48.55
CA ARG A 599 55.77 12.82 47.80
C ARG A 599 56.74 11.84 48.49
N ALA A 600 56.90 11.95 49.81
CA ALA A 600 57.78 11.07 50.58
C ALA A 600 57.32 9.60 50.51
N ASP A 601 56.01 9.37 50.56
CA ASP A 601 55.42 8.04 50.42
C ASP A 601 55.67 7.46 49.02
N LEU A 602 55.53 8.27 47.97
CA LEU A 602 55.79 7.85 46.59
C LEU A 602 57.27 7.62 46.30
N GLU A 603 58.17 8.43 46.87
CA GLU A 603 59.63 8.24 46.81
C GLU A 603 60.02 6.90 47.44
N TRP A 604 59.43 6.57 48.59
CA TRP A 604 59.63 5.28 49.24
C TRP A 604 59.12 4.09 48.39
N LEU A 605 57.94 4.23 47.78
CA LEU A 605 57.39 3.21 46.86
C LEU A 605 58.27 3.01 45.62
N GLY A 606 58.79 4.10 45.05
CA GLY A 606 59.74 4.06 43.93
C GLY A 606 61.05 3.37 44.29
N ASP A 607 61.62 3.66 45.46
CA ASP A 607 62.82 3.01 45.97
C ASP A 607 62.61 1.52 46.24
N LEU A 608 61.43 1.15 46.76
CA LEU A 608 61.05 -0.25 46.96
C LEU A 608 60.96 -0.99 45.62
N GLN A 609 60.30 -0.41 44.61
CA GLN A 609 60.23 -1.02 43.27
C GLN A 609 61.63 -1.19 42.67
N ARG A 610 62.48 -0.16 42.73
CA ARG A 610 63.86 -0.25 42.23
C ARG A 610 64.65 -1.35 42.92
N THR A 611 64.51 -1.46 44.25
CA THR A 611 65.16 -2.52 45.04
C THR A 611 64.69 -3.92 44.63
N VAL A 612 63.41 -4.07 44.29
CA VAL A 612 62.83 -5.34 43.79
C VAL A 612 63.31 -5.65 42.36
N GLU A 613 63.40 -4.65 41.49
CA GLU A 613 63.88 -4.82 40.11
C GLU A 613 65.40 -5.12 40.05
N GLU A 614 66.17 -4.54 40.96
CA GLU A 614 67.61 -4.82 41.14
C GLU A 614 67.88 -6.13 41.90
N GLN A 615 66.85 -6.90 42.22
CA GLN A 615 66.98 -8.18 42.90
C GLN A 615 67.91 -9.12 42.12
N PRO A 616 68.91 -9.75 42.77
CA PRO A 616 69.76 -10.72 42.10
C PRO A 616 68.94 -11.84 41.45
N THR A 617 69.26 -12.17 40.19
CA THR A 617 68.77 -13.39 39.54
C THR A 617 69.07 -14.59 40.46
N ASP A 618 68.06 -15.43 40.69
CA ASP A 618 68.09 -16.63 41.56
C ASP A 618 67.97 -16.38 43.07
N LEU A 619 67.68 -15.15 43.54
CA LEU A 619 67.49 -14.91 44.97
C LEU A 619 66.39 -15.82 45.57
N GLY A 620 65.31 -16.08 44.84
CA GLY A 620 64.22 -16.97 45.31
C GLY A 620 64.66 -18.41 45.60
N GLU A 621 65.64 -18.92 44.85
CA GLU A 621 66.20 -20.27 45.04
C GLU A 621 67.24 -20.31 46.17
N ARG A 622 67.94 -19.19 46.40
CA ARG A 622 68.98 -19.06 47.42
C ARG A 622 68.43 -18.80 48.82
N LEU A 623 67.19 -18.31 48.94
CA LEU A 623 66.57 -18.05 50.23
C LEU A 623 66.13 -19.36 50.91
N THR A 624 66.60 -19.55 52.14
CA THR A 624 66.09 -20.61 53.02
C THR A 624 64.61 -20.40 53.33
N PRO A 625 63.86 -21.44 53.73
CA PRO A 625 62.44 -21.30 54.08
C PRO A 625 62.18 -20.22 55.14
N GLY A 626 63.04 -20.10 56.17
CA GLY A 626 62.91 -19.09 57.22
C GLY A 626 63.22 -17.66 56.74
N GLU A 627 64.15 -17.47 55.80
CA GLU A 627 64.42 -16.17 55.18
C GLU A 627 63.28 -15.74 54.26
N ARG A 628 62.69 -16.67 53.51
CA ARG A 628 61.47 -16.42 52.73
C ARG A 628 60.30 -15.98 53.61
N GLU A 629 60.05 -16.70 54.70
CA GLU A 629 59.00 -16.36 55.65
C GLU A 629 59.26 -14.99 56.32
N ARG A 630 60.52 -14.66 56.60
CA ARG A 630 60.89 -13.36 57.15
C ARG A 630 60.73 -12.23 56.14
N LEU A 631 61.15 -12.43 54.89
CA LEU A 631 60.94 -11.47 53.81
C LEU A 631 59.45 -11.24 53.55
N GLN A 632 58.64 -12.31 53.52
CA GLN A 632 57.18 -12.22 53.44
C GLN A 632 56.58 -11.48 54.63
N ARG A 633 57.08 -11.67 55.86
CA ARG A 633 56.63 -10.90 57.03
C ARG A 633 57.01 -9.43 56.93
N VAL A 634 58.20 -9.10 56.43
CA VAL A 634 58.64 -7.71 56.27
C VAL A 634 57.79 -6.99 55.23
N VAL A 635 57.61 -7.59 54.06
CA VAL A 635 56.73 -7.07 52.99
C VAL A 635 55.26 -7.06 53.45
N GLY A 636 54.83 -8.08 54.19
CA GLY A 636 53.46 -8.17 54.71
C GLY A 636 53.15 -7.13 55.78
N ARG A 637 54.14 -6.68 56.55
CA ARG A 637 53.96 -5.62 57.57
C ARG A 637 53.68 -4.25 56.94
N VAL A 638 54.28 -3.99 55.79
CA VAL A 638 54.06 -2.76 55.00
C VAL A 638 52.61 -2.63 54.52
N ILE A 639 51.91 -3.75 54.29
CA ILE A 639 50.56 -3.76 53.72
C ILE A 639 49.47 -3.70 54.82
N GLN A 640 49.81 -3.98 56.08
CA GLN A 640 48.85 -4.12 57.20
C GLN A 640 48.74 -2.89 58.13
N GLU A 641 49.69 -1.96 58.06
CA GLU A 641 49.65 -0.65 58.74
C GLU A 641 49.19 0.42 57.75
#